data_AF-A0A838TDP5-F1
#
_entry.id   AF-A0A838TDP5-F1
#
_cell.length_a   1.000
_cell.length_b   1.000
_cell.length_c   1.000
_cell.angle_alpha   90.00
_cell.angle_beta   90.00
_cell.angle_gamma   90.00
#
_symmetry.space_group_name_H-M   'P 1'
#
loop_
_entity.id
_entity.type
_entity.pdbx_description
1 polymer ?
#
loop_
_entity_poly.entity_id
_entity_poly.type
_entity_poly.pdbx_seq_one_letter_code
_entity_poly.pdbx_strand_id
1 'polypeptide(L)'
;MKNNLAITNKNVNQTFFHLNKYTARLFICISLLFVQSFVSNTITAQSNNSKPPNILVILLDDARYDMFAPNGGPDFFSTPAINRIAEEGINFKYTGVTTSLCVPSRSSIYTGLYSHHHGAIDNYHSPKKGLTYVSSLLQNAGYYTGFVGKWLLSDILPDTPIGFNYWAISNVASHLSPSITFNDGTTAKYQGHDAVIFTNFAIDFLTNKVPSGKPWMLFLFHRVPHTPLQALTGEDTLYQHVPITFPDNFASYKKNFPSYLYPAHQYSGDSAYLDQYIRDYYETCQAAEYSVDSVLSYLEANHILDSTLIIFSSDNGFFLGEHDLKEKQLSYDVSLRVPLFIRYPKWFEAGTVVDNEFAANIDFAPTLLEAAGVPNTYRMDGISLHQLAMGQVHRKDFFFEFYPADDYCWEAIRSLSYEYIYSYCSSSTEEFFDLISDPEENNNLIFDPSYASVIQQFRVKRDSFRLSTNDTLQPLPGNCKMQSVYYQDADGDGYGNPDISKKSTTAPSGYVLMSGDCNDNNASQHPGVLEICNSIDDNCNGQIDEGVKSTFYSDADNDGYGNPSFFTVACNAPTGYVSNDLDCNDANLSIHPGAAENCNGIDDNCNWETDEGVKFIYYADADADGYGNANNSTSACSVPNGYVLNSSDCNDANARINPNSTEVMNGIDDDCDGLTDEKSTFYADQDHDGFGNPDVSTEGDSVLNGYVADHTDCDDLNANIHPGASEACNGIDDNCNSQVDEGVKSSYYEDSDGDGYGKSTVIMQACAAPSGYVVNNTDCNDANGNIHPGAADACNGIDDNCNGIVDENTIAATISPAGTVTTCSGVSITLTANSGTGISYQWLKNNKNISGATNQTYSTKTAAGYQVKETNTFNCSGTSATTSLNLASLPTATITPLGNLNICQTNSVVLQANSGTGLRYQWVKGNADISGATGQNYTATKTATYKVMVTNSSNCSKTSAGVKVTKTCREHSMFLPNSFVLSIFPNPANNKFTVKFNLPEDLLKANGDYTLATLEIRNILGQIIYAEDFSINETEVVKKITLNSGEGMYMVSVLINNRIYSAQVIIAN
;
A
#
# COMPACT_ATOMS: atom_id res chain seq x y z
N MET A 1 -14.21 2.28 -75.15
CA MET A 1 -15.16 2.95 -76.07
C MET A 1 -16.44 3.31 -75.31
N LYS A 2 -17.35 4.09 -75.91
CA LYS A 2 -18.71 4.53 -75.48
C LYS A 2 -19.30 3.81 -74.23
N ASN A 3 -19.74 4.48 -73.17
CA ASN A 3 -20.80 5.50 -72.98
C ASN A 3 -22.26 4.99 -73.02
N ASN A 4 -22.93 5.18 -71.86
CA ASN A 4 -24.25 5.84 -71.64
C ASN A 4 -25.58 5.05 -71.64
N LEU A 5 -26.52 5.63 -70.85
CA LEU A 5 -27.99 5.48 -70.77
C LEU A 5 -28.51 4.23 -70.03
N ALA A 6 -29.63 4.24 -69.28
CA ALA A 6 -30.52 5.28 -68.68
C ALA A 6 -31.39 4.58 -67.57
N ILE A 7 -32.49 5.04 -66.94
CA ILE A 7 -33.51 6.11 -67.09
C ILE A 7 -33.90 6.65 -65.69
N THR A 8 -34.64 7.77 -65.60
CA THR A 8 -34.97 8.56 -64.38
C THR A 8 -36.35 8.30 -63.72
N ASN A 9 -36.43 8.61 -62.41
CA ASN A 9 -37.55 9.23 -61.67
C ASN A 9 -38.92 8.53 -61.50
N LYS A 10 -39.30 8.28 -60.24
CA LYS A 10 -40.54 8.84 -59.64
C LYS A 10 -40.58 8.81 -58.11
N ASN A 11 -40.55 9.99 -57.46
CA ASN A 11 -41.50 10.49 -56.44
C ASN A 11 -40.93 11.71 -55.69
N VAL A 12 -41.79 12.45 -54.99
CA VAL A 12 -41.57 13.86 -54.63
C VAL A 12 -42.05 14.17 -53.20
N ASN A 13 -41.25 14.94 -52.46
CA ASN A 13 -41.54 15.71 -51.23
C ASN A 13 -42.15 14.96 -50.01
N GLN A 14 -41.28 14.57 -49.07
CA GLN A 14 -41.22 15.22 -47.74
C GLN A 14 -39.72 15.47 -47.43
N THR A 15 -39.24 16.68 -47.14
CA THR A 15 -39.41 17.57 -45.97
C THR A 15 -38.22 17.46 -45.00
N PHE A 16 -37.26 18.38 -45.16
CA PHE A 16 -36.19 18.77 -44.23
C PHE A 16 -35.07 17.76 -43.88
N PHE A 17 -33.90 18.36 -43.60
CA PHE A 17 -32.60 17.76 -43.24
C PHE A 17 -31.86 16.90 -44.29
N HIS A 18 -30.53 16.86 -44.12
CA HIS A 18 -29.55 16.05 -44.84
C HIS A 18 -29.43 16.15 -46.38
N LEU A 19 -28.91 17.29 -46.88
CA LEU A 19 -28.03 17.26 -48.06
C LEU A 19 -27.03 18.45 -48.14
N ASN A 20 -26.06 18.48 -47.22
CA ASN A 20 -24.85 19.32 -47.35
C ASN A 20 -23.72 18.81 -46.43
N LYS A 21 -22.76 18.03 -46.95
CA LYS A 21 -21.59 17.54 -46.18
C LYS A 21 -20.23 17.61 -46.90
N TYR A 22 -20.16 18.13 -48.13
CA TYR A 22 -18.93 18.16 -48.94
C TYR A 22 -18.44 19.55 -49.39
N THR A 23 -19.10 20.63 -48.98
CA THR A 23 -18.71 22.03 -49.29
C THR A 23 -18.35 22.86 -48.05
N ALA A 24 -18.40 22.27 -46.85
CA ALA A 24 -18.19 22.95 -45.56
C ALA A 24 -16.86 22.57 -44.86
N ARG A 25 -15.85 22.06 -45.59
CA ARG A 25 -14.52 21.73 -45.04
C ARG A 25 -13.35 22.56 -45.59
N LEU A 26 -13.61 23.56 -46.44
CA LEU A 26 -12.57 24.42 -47.04
C LEU A 26 -12.56 25.88 -46.53
N PHE A 27 -13.48 26.25 -45.63
CA PHE A 27 -13.63 27.64 -45.14
C PHE A 27 -13.43 27.84 -43.64
N ILE A 28 -13.14 26.77 -42.87
CA ILE A 28 -12.81 26.87 -41.43
C ILE A 28 -11.28 26.84 -41.20
N CYS A 29 -10.49 26.41 -42.20
CA CYS A 29 -9.02 26.38 -42.13
C CYS A 29 -8.33 27.73 -42.42
N ILE A 30 -9.09 28.82 -42.65
CA ILE A 30 -8.54 30.12 -43.08
C ILE A 30 -8.84 31.24 -42.06
N SER A 31 -9.89 31.10 -41.24
CA SER A 31 -10.25 32.07 -40.20
C SER A 31 -9.57 31.86 -38.84
N LEU A 32 -8.88 30.73 -38.62
CA LEU A 32 -8.09 30.45 -37.41
C LEU A 32 -6.63 30.93 -37.47
N LEU A 33 -6.21 31.56 -38.59
CA LEU A 33 -4.81 31.96 -38.85
C LEU A 33 -4.48 33.42 -38.48
N PHE A 34 -5.40 34.17 -37.87
CA PHE A 34 -5.23 35.63 -37.68
C PHE A 34 -5.51 36.20 -36.27
N VAL A 35 -5.59 35.36 -35.23
CA VAL A 35 -5.69 35.82 -33.82
C VAL A 35 -4.69 35.10 -32.90
N GLN A 36 -3.45 34.89 -33.37
CA GLN A 36 -2.28 34.59 -32.52
C GLN A 36 -1.05 35.39 -32.97
N SER A 37 -1.13 36.71 -32.77
CA SER A 37 0.05 37.59 -32.73
C SER A 37 -0.13 38.57 -31.56
N PHE A 38 0.98 39.01 -30.95
CA PHE A 38 1.01 39.84 -29.74
C PHE A 38 0.60 39.17 -28.40
N VAL A 39 0.99 37.91 -28.20
CA VAL A 39 1.67 37.55 -26.94
C VAL A 39 2.97 36.82 -27.30
N SER A 40 4.03 37.59 -27.56
CA SER A 40 5.39 37.05 -27.62
C SER A 40 5.89 36.77 -26.21
N ASN A 41 5.28 35.79 -25.54
CA ASN A 41 5.94 35.10 -24.44
C ASN A 41 7.15 34.40 -25.04
N THR A 42 8.30 35.05 -24.94
CA THR A 42 9.59 34.37 -25.08
C THR A 42 9.68 33.35 -23.96
N ILE A 43 9.16 32.15 -24.22
CA ILE A 43 9.76 30.94 -23.67
C ILE A 43 11.15 30.86 -24.32
N THR A 44 12.07 31.67 -23.80
CA THR A 44 13.44 31.22 -23.65
C THR A 44 13.34 29.91 -22.92
N ALA A 45 13.50 28.80 -23.65
CA ALA A 45 13.84 27.54 -23.03
C ALA A 45 15.05 27.86 -22.17
N GLN A 46 14.86 27.86 -20.84
CA GLN A 46 15.90 28.21 -19.91
C GLN A 46 16.89 27.06 -19.97
N SER A 47 17.89 27.21 -20.84
CA SER A 47 18.94 26.22 -21.06
C SER A 47 19.67 26.06 -19.74
N ASN A 48 19.27 25.04 -18.98
CA ASN A 48 19.88 24.72 -17.70
C ASN A 48 21.36 24.45 -18.00
N ASN A 49 22.21 25.41 -17.61
CA ASN A 49 23.64 25.44 -17.93
C ASN A 49 24.44 24.35 -17.19
N SER A 50 23.76 23.33 -16.67
CA SER A 50 24.37 22.09 -16.21
C SER A 50 24.90 21.33 -17.41
N LYS A 51 26.23 21.19 -17.48
CA LYS A 51 26.90 20.27 -18.39
C LYS A 51 26.25 18.87 -18.29
N PRO A 52 26.02 18.15 -19.41
CA PRO A 52 25.55 16.77 -19.35
C PRO A 52 26.56 15.89 -18.58
N PRO A 53 26.11 14.85 -17.87
CA PRO A 53 26.97 14.01 -17.04
C PRO A 53 27.90 13.16 -17.89
N ASN A 54 28.99 12.71 -17.28
CA ASN A 54 29.71 11.57 -17.81
C ASN A 54 28.94 10.27 -17.49
N ILE A 55 29.21 9.20 -18.23
CA ILE A 55 28.53 7.92 -18.06
C ILE A 55 29.58 6.80 -17.95
N LEU A 56 29.49 6.00 -16.89
CA LEU A 56 30.29 4.79 -16.70
C LEU A 56 29.35 3.61 -16.47
N VAL A 57 29.45 2.58 -17.31
CA VAL A 57 28.80 1.29 -17.07
C VAL A 57 29.87 0.24 -16.85
N ILE A 58 29.94 -0.28 -15.64
CA ILE A 58 30.79 -1.40 -15.26
C ILE A 58 29.94 -2.67 -15.36
N LEU A 59 30.41 -3.65 -16.12
CA LEU A 59 29.72 -4.93 -16.27
C LEU A 59 30.67 -6.08 -15.94
N LEU A 60 30.20 -7.01 -15.11
CA LEU A 60 30.87 -8.28 -14.89
C LEU A 60 30.39 -9.33 -15.89
N ASP A 61 30.83 -10.57 -15.72
CA ASP A 61 30.62 -11.69 -16.63
C ASP A 61 30.40 -12.93 -15.77
N ASP A 62 29.17 -13.44 -15.69
CA ASP A 62 28.74 -14.49 -14.75
C ASP A 62 28.66 -14.11 -13.25
N ALA A 63 28.51 -12.83 -12.87
CA ALA A 63 28.35 -12.42 -11.46
C ALA A 63 26.88 -12.47 -10.97
N ARG A 64 26.61 -13.24 -9.91
CA ARG A 64 25.25 -13.43 -9.33
C ARG A 64 24.69 -12.19 -8.63
N TYR A 65 23.36 -12.13 -8.53
CA TYR A 65 22.65 -11.04 -7.83
C TYR A 65 22.94 -10.96 -6.33
N ASP A 66 23.12 -12.11 -5.69
CA ASP A 66 23.35 -12.29 -4.25
C ASP A 66 24.83 -12.17 -3.87
N MET A 67 25.75 -12.01 -4.84
CA MET A 67 27.19 -12.08 -4.60
C MET A 67 27.74 -10.96 -3.69
N PHE A 68 27.07 -9.80 -3.63
CA PHE A 68 27.59 -8.59 -2.98
C PHE A 68 26.77 -8.22 -1.73
N ALA A 69 27.43 -7.64 -0.72
CA ALA A 69 26.84 -7.39 0.60
C ALA A 69 25.51 -6.59 0.60
N PRO A 70 25.25 -5.59 -0.29
CA PRO A 70 23.96 -4.92 -0.40
C PRO A 70 22.77 -5.83 -0.72
N ASN A 71 23.03 -7.04 -1.25
CA ASN A 71 22.04 -8.07 -1.57
C ASN A 71 22.16 -9.34 -0.69
N GLY A 72 22.97 -9.30 0.38
CA GLY A 72 23.15 -10.43 1.30
C GLY A 72 24.35 -11.34 1.03
N GLY A 73 25.30 -10.92 0.18
CA GLY A 73 26.49 -11.72 -0.16
C GLY A 73 27.38 -12.08 1.04
N PRO A 74 28.15 -13.17 0.93
CA PRO A 74 28.75 -13.85 2.07
C PRO A 74 29.85 -13.04 2.77
N ASP A 75 29.87 -13.09 4.10
CA ASP A 75 30.78 -12.32 4.98
C ASP A 75 32.27 -12.41 4.63
N PHE A 76 32.72 -13.48 3.94
CA PHE A 76 34.11 -13.66 3.55
C PHE A 76 34.51 -12.87 2.28
N PHE A 77 33.55 -12.44 1.46
CA PHE A 77 33.80 -11.78 0.18
C PHE A 77 33.68 -10.25 0.29
N SER A 78 34.79 -9.60 0.63
CA SER A 78 34.82 -8.16 0.93
C SER A 78 35.03 -7.30 -0.31
N THR A 79 34.00 -6.51 -0.65
CA THR A 79 33.88 -5.73 -1.90
C THR A 79 33.50 -4.25 -1.64
N PRO A 80 34.22 -3.53 -0.77
CA PRO A 80 33.80 -2.20 -0.29
C PRO A 80 33.62 -1.13 -1.37
N ALA A 81 34.40 -1.14 -2.46
CA ALA A 81 34.26 -0.17 -3.55
C ALA A 81 33.07 -0.47 -4.47
N ILE A 82 32.72 -1.75 -4.67
CA ILE A 82 31.47 -2.14 -5.33
C ILE A 82 30.27 -1.75 -4.45
N ASN A 83 30.31 -2.10 -3.16
CA ASN A 83 29.25 -1.81 -2.20
C ASN A 83 29.02 -0.29 -2.06
N ARG A 84 30.09 0.52 -2.15
CA ARG A 84 30.04 2.00 -2.20
C ARG A 84 29.12 2.54 -3.29
N ILE A 85 28.96 1.86 -4.43
CA ILE A 85 28.07 2.30 -5.52
C ILE A 85 26.60 2.27 -5.06
N ALA A 86 26.20 1.26 -4.28
CA ALA A 86 24.89 1.20 -3.65
C ALA A 86 24.77 2.17 -2.46
N GLU A 87 25.75 2.20 -1.55
CA GLU A 87 25.73 3.05 -0.34
C GLU A 87 25.78 4.57 -0.60
N GLU A 88 26.32 4.98 -1.76
CA GLU A 88 26.31 6.37 -2.24
C GLU A 88 25.24 6.63 -3.33
N GLY A 89 24.40 5.64 -3.62
CA GLY A 89 23.44 5.65 -4.72
C GLY A 89 22.18 4.85 -4.41
N ILE A 90 21.76 4.01 -5.36
CA ILE A 90 20.55 3.19 -5.30
C ILE A 90 20.84 1.73 -5.67
N ASN A 91 20.17 0.79 -5.00
CA ASN A 91 20.20 -0.64 -5.28
C ASN A 91 18.84 -1.11 -5.80
N PHE A 92 18.80 -1.79 -6.95
CA PHE A 92 17.62 -2.50 -7.44
C PHE A 92 17.72 -3.99 -7.06
N LYS A 93 17.02 -4.37 -5.98
CA LYS A 93 17.03 -5.73 -5.41
C LYS A 93 16.53 -6.78 -6.42
N TYR A 94 15.56 -6.42 -7.24
CA TYR A 94 14.98 -7.26 -8.29
C TYR A 94 15.38 -6.73 -9.67
N THR A 95 16.52 -7.19 -10.17
CA THR A 95 16.97 -6.93 -11.55
C THR A 95 17.19 -8.24 -12.28
N GLY A 96 16.56 -8.39 -13.44
CA GLY A 96 16.70 -9.57 -14.30
C GLY A 96 17.38 -9.27 -15.64
N VAL A 97 17.75 -10.33 -16.37
CA VAL A 97 18.24 -10.24 -17.74
C VAL A 97 17.25 -10.92 -18.68
N THR A 98 16.95 -10.32 -19.84
CA THR A 98 15.93 -10.86 -20.77
C THR A 98 16.29 -12.21 -21.39
N THR A 99 17.58 -12.56 -21.40
CA THR A 99 18.13 -13.85 -21.85
C THR A 99 19.40 -14.10 -21.03
N SER A 100 19.50 -15.22 -20.31
CA SER A 100 20.65 -15.53 -19.44
C SER A 100 21.86 -16.06 -20.23
N LEU A 101 22.42 -15.21 -21.10
CA LEU A 101 23.56 -15.55 -21.93
C LEU A 101 24.35 -14.33 -22.43
N CYS A 102 25.66 -14.47 -22.49
CA CYS A 102 26.64 -13.42 -22.79
C CYS A 102 26.31 -12.54 -24.01
N VAL A 103 26.18 -13.13 -25.21
CA VAL A 103 25.99 -12.35 -26.46
C VAL A 103 24.59 -11.75 -26.57
N PRO A 104 23.48 -12.49 -26.29
CA PRO A 104 22.14 -11.90 -26.27
C PRO A 104 21.99 -10.80 -25.21
N SER A 105 22.36 -11.04 -23.95
CA SER A 105 22.18 -10.07 -22.86
C SER A 105 22.97 -8.77 -23.08
N ARG A 106 24.25 -8.87 -23.49
CA ARG A 106 25.04 -7.67 -23.82
C ARG A 106 24.43 -6.91 -25.01
N SER A 107 23.83 -7.61 -25.97
CA SER A 107 23.10 -6.98 -27.08
C SER A 107 21.81 -6.28 -26.63
N SER A 108 21.10 -6.84 -25.65
CA SER A 108 19.96 -6.19 -24.98
C SER A 108 20.37 -4.89 -24.29
N ILE A 109 21.48 -4.90 -23.52
CA ILE A 109 22.06 -3.70 -22.88
C ILE A 109 22.42 -2.62 -23.90
N TYR A 110 23.01 -3.00 -25.04
CA TYR A 110 23.46 -2.06 -26.06
C TYR A 110 22.35 -1.39 -26.86
N THR A 111 21.19 -2.05 -26.99
CA THR A 111 20.11 -1.64 -27.90
C THR A 111 18.82 -1.24 -27.18
N GLY A 112 18.63 -1.68 -25.93
CA GLY A 112 17.38 -1.53 -25.19
C GLY A 112 16.25 -2.41 -25.72
N LEU A 113 16.58 -3.52 -26.39
CA LEU A 113 15.63 -4.39 -27.10
C LEU A 113 15.70 -5.83 -26.60
N TYR A 114 14.60 -6.55 -26.78
CA TYR A 114 14.54 -8.01 -26.65
C TYR A 114 15.35 -8.76 -27.73
N SER A 115 15.70 -10.02 -27.44
CA SER A 115 16.44 -10.91 -28.33
C SER A 115 15.67 -11.27 -29.60
N HIS A 116 14.34 -11.39 -29.56
CA HIS A 116 13.54 -11.48 -30.80
C HIS A 116 13.70 -10.25 -31.70
N HIS A 117 13.92 -9.05 -31.14
CA HIS A 117 14.19 -7.83 -31.90
C HIS A 117 15.65 -7.71 -32.36
N HIS A 118 16.64 -7.78 -31.47
CA HIS A 118 18.04 -7.61 -31.88
C HIS A 118 18.61 -8.83 -32.64
N GLY A 119 18.04 -10.02 -32.46
CA GLY A 119 18.34 -11.21 -33.24
C GLY A 119 19.63 -11.94 -32.90
N ALA A 120 20.40 -11.45 -31.91
CA ALA A 120 21.36 -12.30 -31.23
C ALA A 120 20.56 -13.22 -30.30
N ILE A 121 20.43 -14.48 -30.71
CA ILE A 121 19.63 -15.51 -30.03
C ILE A 121 20.46 -16.42 -29.13
N ASP A 122 21.74 -16.61 -29.49
CA ASP A 122 22.72 -17.43 -28.78
C ASP A 122 24.12 -16.76 -28.79
N ASN A 123 25.15 -17.51 -28.41
CA ASN A 123 26.55 -17.06 -28.43
C ASN A 123 27.25 -17.13 -29.82
N TYR A 124 26.55 -17.58 -30.86
CA TYR A 124 27.08 -17.83 -32.20
C TYR A 124 26.41 -16.96 -33.30
N HIS A 125 25.35 -16.22 -32.95
CA HIS A 125 24.62 -15.33 -33.85
C HIS A 125 24.78 -13.86 -33.44
N SER A 126 25.46 -13.07 -34.29
CA SER A 126 25.58 -11.62 -34.16
C SER A 126 24.21 -10.91 -34.25
N PRO A 127 24.04 -9.74 -33.61
CA PRO A 127 22.86 -8.90 -33.79
C PRO A 127 22.60 -8.51 -35.26
N LYS A 128 21.33 -8.28 -35.60
CA LYS A 128 20.88 -7.89 -36.95
C LYS A 128 21.60 -6.61 -37.41
N LYS A 129 22.12 -6.64 -38.65
CA LYS A 129 22.82 -5.49 -39.24
C LYS A 129 21.87 -4.29 -39.42
N GLY A 130 22.32 -3.11 -39.01
CA GLY A 130 21.55 -1.86 -39.09
C GLY A 130 20.79 -1.49 -37.81
N LEU A 131 20.90 -2.26 -36.73
CA LEU A 131 20.41 -1.87 -35.41
C LEU A 131 21.07 -0.57 -34.93
N THR A 132 20.33 0.18 -34.11
CA THR A 132 20.82 1.39 -33.45
C THR A 132 21.28 1.06 -32.05
N TYR A 133 22.52 1.46 -31.72
CA TYR A 133 23.16 1.23 -30.44
C TYR A 133 23.15 2.53 -29.61
N VAL A 134 22.97 2.42 -28.29
CA VAL A 134 22.97 3.60 -27.38
C VAL A 134 24.29 4.38 -27.46
N SER A 135 25.41 3.70 -27.68
CA SER A 135 26.72 4.29 -27.96
C SER A 135 26.69 5.26 -29.15
N SER A 136 26.11 4.85 -30.28
CA SER A 136 25.96 5.68 -31.48
C SER A 136 25.06 6.90 -31.23
N LEU A 137 24.01 6.75 -30.41
CA LEU A 137 23.11 7.87 -30.07
C LEU A 137 23.81 8.91 -29.18
N LEU A 138 24.53 8.47 -28.15
CA LEU A 138 25.34 9.35 -27.29
C LEU A 138 26.47 10.03 -28.08
N GLN A 139 27.15 9.29 -28.97
CA GLN A 139 28.18 9.84 -29.85
C GLN A 139 27.61 10.93 -30.78
N ASN A 140 26.44 10.71 -31.36
CA ASN A 140 25.72 11.72 -32.17
C ASN A 140 25.29 12.94 -31.33
N ALA A 141 24.96 12.74 -30.05
CA ALA A 141 24.71 13.82 -29.08
C ALA A 141 25.99 14.54 -28.61
N GLY A 142 27.17 14.15 -29.11
CA GLY A 142 28.45 14.84 -28.91
C GLY A 142 29.36 14.25 -27.84
N TYR A 143 28.94 13.18 -27.14
CA TYR A 143 29.78 12.44 -26.20
C TYR A 143 31.04 11.90 -26.89
N TYR A 144 32.11 11.75 -26.13
CA TYR A 144 33.24 10.91 -26.52
C TYR A 144 33.05 9.50 -25.95
N THR A 145 32.86 8.50 -26.80
CA THR A 145 32.42 7.16 -26.39
C THR A 145 33.56 6.14 -26.35
N GLY A 146 33.65 5.36 -25.28
CA GLY A 146 34.70 4.38 -25.01
C GLY A 146 34.14 2.98 -24.68
N PHE A 147 34.85 1.93 -25.10
CA PHE A 147 34.58 0.54 -24.69
C PHE A 147 35.87 -0.18 -24.29
N VAL A 148 35.89 -0.87 -23.16
CA VAL A 148 37.04 -1.67 -22.71
C VAL A 148 36.57 -3.04 -22.21
N GLY A 149 37.22 -4.12 -22.69
CA GLY A 149 37.06 -5.48 -22.16
C GLY A 149 36.30 -6.45 -23.08
N LYS A 150 35.34 -7.22 -22.55
CA LYS A 150 34.60 -8.28 -23.26
C LYS A 150 33.49 -7.69 -24.15
N TRP A 151 33.83 -7.45 -25.42
CA TRP A 151 32.85 -7.20 -26.48
C TRP A 151 32.30 -8.52 -27.02
N LEU A 152 31.02 -8.80 -26.70
CA LEU A 152 30.31 -10.02 -27.10
C LEU A 152 31.18 -11.28 -26.82
N LEU A 153 31.43 -12.10 -27.84
CA LEU A 153 32.49 -13.11 -27.85
C LEU A 153 33.37 -12.89 -29.08
N SER A 154 34.23 -11.86 -29.04
CA SER A 154 35.06 -11.42 -30.17
C SER A 154 36.07 -12.47 -30.70
N ASP A 155 36.24 -13.58 -29.99
CA ASP A 155 36.96 -14.79 -30.37
C ASP A 155 36.14 -15.73 -31.28
N ILE A 156 34.81 -15.62 -31.27
CA ILE A 156 33.86 -16.40 -32.09
C ILE A 156 33.21 -15.50 -33.16
N LEU A 157 32.82 -14.29 -32.78
CA LEU A 157 32.12 -13.30 -33.59
C LEU A 157 33.03 -12.10 -33.85
N PRO A 158 33.66 -11.98 -35.04
CA PRO A 158 34.62 -10.90 -35.36
C PRO A 158 33.94 -9.54 -35.65
N ASP A 159 32.89 -9.20 -34.89
CA ASP A 159 32.20 -7.92 -34.95
C ASP A 159 33.00 -6.82 -34.24
N THR A 160 33.03 -5.63 -34.82
CA THR A 160 33.70 -4.46 -34.23
C THR A 160 32.73 -3.62 -33.39
N PRO A 161 33.17 -3.02 -32.26
CA PRO A 161 32.32 -2.16 -31.43
C PRO A 161 31.72 -0.97 -32.19
N ILE A 162 30.39 -0.91 -32.21
CA ILE A 162 29.62 0.11 -32.93
C ILE A 162 29.38 1.34 -32.04
N GLY A 163 29.58 2.55 -32.58
CA GLY A 163 29.28 3.81 -31.89
C GLY A 163 30.33 4.28 -30.88
N PHE A 164 31.55 3.74 -30.92
CA PHE A 164 32.64 4.05 -30.00
C PHE A 164 33.78 4.84 -30.68
N ASN A 165 34.24 5.92 -30.07
CA ASN A 165 35.42 6.69 -30.52
C ASN A 165 36.74 6.01 -30.14
N TYR A 166 36.74 5.27 -29.03
CA TYR A 166 37.86 4.45 -28.55
C TYR A 166 37.34 3.08 -28.14
N TRP A 167 38.04 2.01 -28.49
CA TRP A 167 37.79 0.69 -27.94
C TRP A 167 39.05 -0.16 -27.80
N ALA A 168 39.07 -0.97 -26.74
CA ALA A 168 40.13 -1.92 -26.41
C ALA A 168 39.50 -3.25 -25.95
N ILE A 169 39.33 -4.18 -26.89
CA ILE A 169 38.55 -5.42 -26.68
C ILE A 169 39.43 -6.65 -26.49
N SER A 170 39.00 -7.62 -25.67
CA SER A 170 39.74 -8.84 -25.37
C SER A 170 39.29 -10.03 -26.22
N ASN A 171 40.18 -10.52 -27.10
CA ASN A 171 39.92 -11.56 -28.10
C ASN A 171 40.37 -12.98 -27.69
N VAL A 172 40.69 -13.24 -26.42
CA VAL A 172 41.12 -14.57 -25.93
C VAL A 172 40.59 -14.81 -24.52
N ALA A 173 40.06 -16.01 -24.26
CA ALA A 173 39.68 -16.47 -22.92
C ALA A 173 40.92 -16.83 -22.08
N SER A 174 41.55 -15.81 -21.48
CA SER A 174 42.59 -15.97 -20.45
C SER A 174 42.72 -14.69 -19.63
N HIS A 175 42.59 -14.78 -18.31
CA HIS A 175 42.79 -13.63 -17.43
C HIS A 175 44.25 -13.23 -17.34
N LEU A 176 45.17 -14.18 -17.13
CA LEU A 176 46.59 -13.86 -16.87
C LEU A 176 47.40 -13.44 -18.11
N SER A 177 46.81 -13.44 -19.30
CA SER A 177 47.53 -13.24 -20.58
C SER A 177 46.62 -12.84 -21.77
N PRO A 178 45.77 -11.80 -21.65
CA PRO A 178 44.81 -11.44 -22.69
C PRO A 178 45.47 -10.84 -23.94
N SER A 179 44.85 -11.08 -25.09
CA SER A 179 45.15 -10.38 -26.35
C SER A 179 44.10 -9.28 -26.56
N ILE A 180 44.56 -8.03 -26.69
CA ILE A 180 43.71 -6.85 -26.78
C ILE A 180 43.79 -6.25 -28.19
N THR A 181 42.65 -5.94 -28.79
CA THR A 181 42.53 -5.32 -30.12
C THR A 181 41.95 -3.90 -30.02
N PHE A 182 42.43 -2.98 -30.85
CA PHE A 182 42.08 -1.55 -30.83
C PHE A 182 41.42 -1.06 -32.13
N ASN A 183 40.88 0.16 -32.11
CA ASN A 183 40.14 0.80 -33.22
C ASN A 183 40.81 0.74 -34.61
N ASP A 184 42.15 0.73 -34.65
CA ASP A 184 42.95 0.71 -35.88
C ASP A 184 43.20 -0.70 -36.42
N GLY A 185 42.65 -1.73 -35.75
CA GLY A 185 42.86 -3.14 -36.08
C GLY A 185 44.18 -3.72 -35.55
N THR A 186 44.95 -2.97 -34.75
CA THR A 186 46.14 -3.53 -34.09
C THR A 186 45.73 -4.43 -32.92
N THR A 187 46.44 -5.54 -32.74
CA THR A 187 46.26 -6.47 -31.62
C THR A 187 47.60 -6.68 -30.91
N ALA A 188 47.60 -6.59 -29.58
CA ALA A 188 48.78 -6.82 -28.74
C ALA A 188 48.44 -7.76 -27.56
N LYS A 189 49.38 -8.65 -27.20
CA LYS A 189 49.24 -9.54 -26.06
C LYS A 189 49.89 -8.92 -24.82
N TYR A 190 49.16 -8.93 -23.71
CA TYR A 190 49.62 -8.38 -22.42
C TYR A 190 49.93 -9.52 -21.43
N GLN A 191 50.54 -9.16 -20.30
CA GLN A 191 50.89 -10.09 -19.21
C GLN A 191 50.34 -9.53 -17.90
N GLY A 192 49.86 -10.41 -17.03
CA GLY A 192 49.09 -10.04 -15.84
C GLY A 192 47.58 -10.11 -16.07
N HIS A 193 46.81 -9.92 -15.00
CA HIS A 193 45.36 -10.16 -14.99
C HIS A 193 44.56 -9.15 -15.83
N ASP A 194 43.59 -9.62 -16.61
CA ASP A 194 42.85 -8.84 -17.59
C ASP A 194 42.03 -7.69 -16.96
N ALA A 195 41.39 -7.90 -15.81
CA ALA A 195 40.76 -6.84 -15.02
C ALA A 195 41.71 -5.66 -14.72
N VAL A 196 42.98 -5.91 -14.37
CA VAL A 196 43.99 -4.84 -14.16
C VAL A 196 44.32 -4.14 -15.48
N ILE A 197 44.44 -4.91 -16.57
CA ILE A 197 44.73 -4.40 -17.92
C ILE A 197 43.56 -3.52 -18.43
N PHE A 198 42.31 -3.94 -18.22
CA PHE A 198 41.10 -3.17 -18.53
C PHE A 198 41.02 -1.89 -17.67
N THR A 199 41.36 -1.98 -16.38
CA THR A 199 41.46 -0.81 -15.48
C THR A 199 42.43 0.22 -16.03
N ASN A 200 43.62 -0.21 -16.48
CA ASN A 200 44.62 0.67 -17.06
C ASN A 200 44.14 1.33 -18.36
N PHE A 201 43.42 0.60 -19.23
CA PHE A 201 42.83 1.19 -20.44
C PHE A 201 41.64 2.13 -20.15
N ALA A 202 40.86 1.86 -19.11
CA ALA A 202 39.83 2.79 -18.64
C ALA A 202 40.46 4.11 -18.14
N ILE A 203 41.52 4.03 -17.33
CA ILE A 203 42.24 5.21 -16.84
C ILE A 203 42.95 5.95 -17.99
N ASP A 204 43.55 5.24 -18.94
CA ASP A 204 44.15 5.85 -20.15
C ASP A 204 43.10 6.52 -21.07
N PHE A 205 41.90 5.93 -21.21
CA PHE A 205 40.76 6.56 -21.90
C PHE A 205 40.41 7.90 -21.23
N LEU A 206 40.17 7.87 -19.91
CA LEU A 206 39.76 9.04 -19.13
C LEU A 206 40.84 10.13 -19.07
N THR A 207 42.12 9.76 -19.03
CA THR A 207 43.25 10.70 -18.89
C THR A 207 43.70 11.26 -20.23
N ASN A 208 43.83 10.40 -21.26
CA ASN A 208 44.59 10.71 -22.47
C ASN A 208 43.79 10.63 -23.78
N LYS A 209 42.57 10.07 -23.78
CA LYS A 209 41.76 9.91 -25.01
C LYS A 209 40.57 10.87 -25.06
N VAL A 210 39.88 11.09 -23.94
CA VAL A 210 38.76 12.04 -23.85
C VAL A 210 39.23 13.47 -24.18
N PRO A 211 38.69 14.14 -25.21
CA PRO A 211 39.04 15.52 -25.52
C PRO A 211 38.60 16.47 -24.40
N SER A 212 39.51 17.32 -23.94
CA SER A 212 39.27 18.24 -22.82
C SER A 212 37.96 19.02 -22.97
N GLY A 213 37.16 19.04 -21.90
CA GLY A 213 35.87 19.71 -21.85
C GLY A 213 34.67 18.90 -22.36
N LYS A 214 34.84 17.84 -23.17
CA LYS A 214 33.71 16.99 -23.59
C LYS A 214 33.08 16.21 -22.42
N PRO A 215 31.79 15.82 -22.51
CA PRO A 215 31.26 14.69 -21.75
C PRO A 215 31.73 13.38 -22.40
N TRP A 216 31.87 12.33 -21.59
CA TRP A 216 32.29 11.00 -22.05
C TRP A 216 31.35 9.90 -21.57
N MET A 217 31.29 8.81 -22.33
CA MET A 217 30.67 7.55 -21.92
C MET A 217 31.70 6.45 -22.04
N LEU A 218 31.80 5.58 -21.03
CA LEU A 218 32.67 4.41 -21.01
C LEU A 218 31.88 3.16 -20.58
N PHE A 219 31.95 2.12 -21.41
CA PHE A 219 31.60 0.76 -21.01
C PHE A 219 32.90 0.03 -20.61
N LEU A 220 32.97 -0.43 -19.36
CA LEU A 220 34.08 -1.19 -18.78
C LEU A 220 33.58 -2.59 -18.42
N PHE A 221 33.68 -3.51 -19.36
CA PHE A 221 33.01 -4.81 -19.33
C PHE A 221 34.06 -5.91 -19.08
N HIS A 222 34.16 -6.40 -17.86
CA HIS A 222 35.13 -7.41 -17.46
C HIS A 222 34.80 -8.80 -18.03
N ARG A 223 35.75 -9.74 -17.87
CA ARG A 223 35.54 -11.19 -18.01
C ARG A 223 35.38 -11.91 -16.67
N VAL A 224 35.55 -11.26 -15.52
CA VAL A 224 35.43 -11.94 -14.21
C VAL A 224 33.96 -11.94 -13.74
N PRO A 225 33.49 -12.99 -13.04
CA PRO A 225 34.19 -14.26 -12.73
C PRO A 225 34.14 -15.39 -13.80
N HIS A 226 33.62 -15.17 -15.02
CA HIS A 226 33.52 -16.21 -16.08
C HIS A 226 34.79 -17.06 -16.27
N THR A 227 34.59 -18.36 -16.52
CA THR A 227 35.68 -19.36 -16.66
C THR A 227 36.68 -19.06 -17.80
N PRO A 228 37.95 -19.51 -17.70
CA PRO A 228 38.56 -20.26 -16.60
C PRO A 228 38.79 -19.40 -15.35
N LEU A 229 38.43 -19.91 -14.19
CA LEU A 229 38.65 -19.23 -12.90
C LEU A 229 40.16 -19.07 -12.66
N GLN A 230 40.62 -17.87 -12.32
CA GLN A 230 42.02 -17.54 -12.04
C GLN A 230 42.09 -16.36 -11.04
N ALA A 231 42.68 -16.56 -9.86
CA ALA A 231 42.88 -15.46 -8.90
C ALA A 231 43.67 -14.26 -9.48
N LEU A 232 43.41 -13.05 -8.95
CA LEU A 232 44.12 -11.80 -9.28
C LEU A 232 45.66 -11.92 -9.17
N THR A 233 46.12 -12.75 -8.23
CA THR A 233 47.52 -13.09 -7.92
C THR A 233 48.13 -14.12 -8.88
N GLY A 234 47.31 -14.93 -9.55
CA GLY A 234 47.73 -16.18 -10.18
C GLY A 234 47.96 -17.35 -9.21
N GLU A 235 47.64 -17.19 -7.92
CA GLU A 235 47.66 -18.26 -6.90
C GLU A 235 46.40 -18.15 -6.01
N ASP A 236 45.51 -19.13 -6.12
CA ASP A 236 44.23 -19.18 -5.39
C ASP A 236 44.49 -19.54 -3.91
N THR A 237 44.48 -18.52 -3.04
CA THR A 237 45.06 -18.56 -1.69
C THR A 237 44.25 -17.80 -0.62
N LEU A 238 43.42 -16.81 -0.99
CA LEU A 238 42.64 -16.01 -0.05
C LEU A 238 41.56 -16.84 0.66
N TYR A 239 40.89 -17.74 -0.06
CA TYR A 239 39.72 -18.46 0.47
C TYR A 239 39.95 -19.94 0.81
N GLN A 240 41.19 -20.46 0.78
CA GLN A 240 41.50 -21.88 1.06
C GLN A 240 41.03 -22.42 2.43
N HIS A 241 40.75 -21.56 3.42
CA HIS A 241 40.42 -21.95 4.80
C HIS A 241 39.05 -21.44 5.28
N VAL A 242 38.26 -20.87 4.38
CA VAL A 242 36.89 -20.41 4.67
C VAL A 242 35.93 -21.60 4.71
N PRO A 243 34.98 -21.69 5.66
CA PRO A 243 33.89 -22.66 5.56
C PRO A 243 32.93 -22.22 4.44
N ILE A 244 32.78 -23.03 3.40
CA ILE A 244 31.78 -22.81 2.35
C ILE A 244 30.47 -23.49 2.76
N THR A 245 29.36 -22.80 2.56
CA THR A 245 28.00 -23.33 2.68
C THR A 245 27.48 -23.59 1.26
N PHE A 246 27.02 -24.82 1.00
CA PHE A 246 26.27 -25.14 -0.21
C PHE A 246 24.79 -24.78 -0.05
N PRO A 247 24.04 -24.53 -1.14
CA PRO A 247 22.58 -24.45 -1.06
C PRO A 247 21.99 -25.80 -0.62
N ASP A 248 20.92 -25.77 0.18
CA ASP A 248 20.29 -26.99 0.74
C ASP A 248 19.72 -27.93 -0.34
N ASN A 249 19.46 -27.38 -1.54
CA ASN A 249 19.00 -28.11 -2.71
C ASN A 249 20.12 -28.74 -3.57
N PHE A 250 21.40 -28.62 -3.19
CA PHE A 250 22.50 -29.29 -3.89
C PHE A 250 22.46 -30.82 -3.73
N ALA A 251 22.33 -31.31 -2.48
CA ALA A 251 22.49 -32.73 -2.17
C ALA A 251 21.16 -33.53 -2.15
N SER A 252 20.02 -32.85 -2.07
CA SER A 252 18.69 -33.42 -1.88
C SER A 252 17.92 -33.66 -3.20
N TYR A 253 18.38 -33.07 -4.30
CA TYR A 253 17.60 -32.84 -5.51
C TYR A 253 17.72 -33.94 -6.57
N LYS A 254 16.85 -34.95 -6.51
CA LYS A 254 16.70 -36.00 -7.57
C LYS A 254 15.26 -36.41 -7.87
N LYS A 255 14.31 -35.47 -7.91
CA LYS A 255 12.91 -35.75 -8.25
C LYS A 255 12.20 -34.60 -8.99
N ASN A 256 11.35 -34.99 -9.94
CA ASN A 256 10.24 -34.23 -10.53
C ASN A 256 10.54 -33.11 -11.56
N PHE A 257 11.79 -32.72 -11.79
CA PHE A 257 12.09 -31.65 -12.75
C PHE A 257 12.17 -32.12 -14.21
N PRO A 258 11.79 -31.31 -15.22
CA PRO A 258 11.71 -31.73 -16.61
C PRO A 258 13.04 -32.15 -17.26
N SER A 259 12.99 -33.15 -18.14
CA SER A 259 14.17 -33.76 -18.77
C SER A 259 15.01 -32.82 -19.66
N TYR A 260 14.52 -31.63 -20.01
CA TYR A 260 15.26 -30.64 -20.81
C TYR A 260 16.33 -29.88 -20.01
N LEU A 261 16.30 -29.94 -18.67
CA LEU A 261 17.25 -29.25 -17.77
C LEU A 261 18.58 -30.01 -17.61
N TYR A 262 18.61 -31.30 -17.96
CA TYR A 262 19.71 -32.25 -17.72
C TYR A 262 20.81 -32.41 -18.81
N PRO A 263 20.64 -32.06 -20.11
CA PRO A 263 21.54 -32.50 -21.19
C PRO A 263 23.02 -32.10 -21.14
N ALA A 264 23.45 -31.18 -20.27
CA ALA A 264 24.80 -30.61 -20.34
C ALA A 264 25.53 -30.40 -18.99
N HIS A 265 24.89 -29.80 -17.98
CA HIS A 265 25.62 -29.05 -16.96
C HIS A 265 25.16 -29.32 -15.52
N GLN A 266 25.63 -30.43 -14.95
CA GLN A 266 25.49 -30.77 -13.53
C GLN A 266 26.84 -30.90 -12.80
N TYR A 267 26.82 -30.75 -11.47
CA TYR A 267 27.91 -31.12 -10.56
C TYR A 267 27.90 -32.62 -10.21
N SER A 268 26.80 -33.35 -10.48
CA SER A 268 26.61 -34.78 -10.19
C SER A 268 26.69 -35.14 -8.70
N GLY A 269 26.53 -34.16 -7.81
CA GLY A 269 26.72 -34.29 -6.36
C GLY A 269 28.20 -34.27 -5.92
N ASP A 270 29.15 -33.84 -6.75
CA ASP A 270 30.56 -33.69 -6.35
C ASP A 270 30.77 -32.43 -5.49
N SER A 271 30.53 -32.60 -4.19
CA SER A 271 30.72 -31.55 -3.18
C SER A 271 32.17 -31.07 -3.07
N ALA A 272 33.16 -31.90 -3.38
CA ALA A 272 34.56 -31.53 -3.28
C ALA A 272 34.98 -30.63 -4.45
N TYR A 273 34.49 -30.93 -5.66
CA TYR A 273 34.67 -30.04 -6.80
C TYR A 273 33.87 -28.74 -6.65
N LEU A 274 32.65 -28.78 -6.11
CA LEU A 274 31.85 -27.58 -5.85
C LEU A 274 32.51 -26.64 -4.82
N ASP A 275 33.01 -27.18 -3.70
CA ASP A 275 33.73 -26.42 -2.67
C ASP A 275 34.90 -25.62 -3.25
N GLN A 276 35.74 -26.26 -4.06
CA GLN A 276 36.85 -25.60 -4.74
C GLN A 276 36.36 -24.57 -5.78
N TYR A 277 35.37 -24.93 -6.60
CA TYR A 277 34.82 -24.04 -7.62
C TYR A 277 34.27 -22.74 -7.03
N ILE A 278 33.58 -22.82 -5.89
CA ILE A 278 33.07 -21.63 -5.18
C ILE A 278 34.23 -20.74 -4.69
N ARG A 279 35.29 -21.32 -4.11
CA ARG A 279 36.49 -20.56 -3.68
C ARG A 279 37.12 -19.83 -4.86
N ASP A 280 37.38 -20.54 -5.95
CA ASP A 280 38.03 -20.02 -7.15
C ASP A 280 37.17 -18.92 -7.83
N TYR A 281 35.84 -19.07 -7.80
CA TYR A 281 34.87 -18.10 -8.36
C TYR A 281 34.90 -16.78 -7.59
N TYR A 282 34.81 -16.83 -6.26
CA TYR A 282 34.91 -15.64 -5.42
C TYR A 282 36.31 -15.01 -5.49
N GLU A 283 37.38 -15.80 -5.53
CA GLU A 283 38.76 -15.28 -5.60
C GLU A 283 39.11 -14.65 -6.96
N THR A 284 38.55 -15.19 -8.06
CA THR A 284 38.59 -14.54 -9.38
C THR A 284 37.82 -13.21 -9.36
N CYS A 285 36.66 -13.16 -8.71
CA CYS A 285 35.83 -11.95 -8.64
C CYS A 285 36.47 -10.82 -7.80
N GLN A 286 37.39 -11.12 -6.87
CA GLN A 286 38.14 -10.09 -6.13
C GLN A 286 38.93 -9.13 -7.07
N ALA A 287 39.23 -9.56 -8.31
CA ALA A 287 39.80 -8.70 -9.34
C ALA A 287 38.86 -7.57 -9.82
N ALA A 288 37.54 -7.72 -9.67
CA ALA A 288 36.56 -6.67 -9.96
C ALA A 288 36.66 -5.51 -8.96
N GLU A 289 36.74 -5.82 -7.66
CA GLU A 289 36.86 -4.83 -6.58
C GLU A 289 38.09 -3.93 -6.78
N TYR A 290 39.24 -4.51 -7.16
CA TYR A 290 40.44 -3.73 -7.53
C TYR A 290 40.16 -2.71 -8.65
N SER A 291 39.43 -3.12 -9.68
CA SER A 291 39.11 -2.25 -10.82
C SER A 291 38.17 -1.12 -10.40
N VAL A 292 37.14 -1.45 -9.61
CA VAL A 292 36.13 -0.50 -9.15
C VAL A 292 36.75 0.53 -8.20
N ASP A 293 37.55 0.14 -7.21
CA ASP A 293 38.27 1.13 -6.37
C ASP A 293 39.19 2.01 -7.21
N SER A 294 39.94 1.45 -8.16
CA SER A 294 40.85 2.21 -9.01
C SER A 294 40.11 3.28 -9.85
N VAL A 295 39.00 2.91 -10.47
CA VAL A 295 38.22 3.85 -11.31
C VAL A 295 37.45 4.85 -10.45
N LEU A 296 36.82 4.44 -9.35
CA LEU A 296 36.15 5.37 -8.42
C LEU A 296 37.14 6.36 -7.81
N SER A 297 38.32 5.90 -7.39
CA SER A 297 39.40 6.74 -6.86
C SER A 297 39.95 7.71 -7.89
N TYR A 298 40.07 7.30 -9.16
CA TYR A 298 40.41 8.21 -10.26
C TYR A 298 39.34 9.31 -10.44
N LEU A 299 38.05 8.95 -10.45
CA LEU A 299 36.95 9.91 -10.60
C LEU A 299 36.85 10.88 -9.42
N GLU A 300 37.16 10.40 -8.21
CA GLU A 300 37.21 11.17 -6.95
C GLU A 300 38.37 12.17 -6.95
N ALA A 301 39.59 11.71 -7.28
CA ALA A 301 40.78 12.53 -7.37
C ALA A 301 40.71 13.61 -8.47
N ASN A 302 40.01 13.35 -9.57
CA ASN A 302 39.75 14.31 -10.64
C ASN A 302 38.47 15.15 -10.44
N HIS A 303 37.80 15.02 -9.28
CA HIS A 303 36.59 15.77 -8.90
C HIS A 303 35.42 15.65 -9.89
N ILE A 304 35.33 14.52 -10.61
CA ILE A 304 34.27 14.23 -11.60
C ILE A 304 33.31 13.13 -11.15
N LEU A 305 33.56 12.46 -10.03
CA LEU A 305 32.73 11.37 -9.46
C LEU A 305 31.24 11.74 -9.34
N ASP A 306 30.89 12.90 -8.76
CA ASP A 306 29.48 13.31 -8.61
C ASP A 306 28.85 13.86 -9.91
N SER A 307 29.67 14.14 -10.94
CA SER A 307 29.23 14.50 -12.29
C SER A 307 29.10 13.30 -13.24
N THR A 308 29.28 12.08 -12.70
CA THR A 308 29.28 10.83 -13.47
C THR A 308 28.11 9.96 -13.01
N LEU A 309 27.27 9.53 -13.95
CA LEU A 309 26.34 8.41 -13.74
C LEU A 309 27.15 7.11 -13.80
N ILE A 310 27.17 6.36 -12.70
CA ILE A 310 27.84 5.06 -12.62
C ILE A 310 26.79 3.97 -12.45
N ILE A 311 26.79 2.97 -13.33
CA ILE A 311 25.99 1.75 -13.24
C ILE A 311 26.94 0.57 -13.07
N PHE A 312 26.67 -0.33 -12.13
CA PHE A 312 27.37 -1.60 -11.93
C PHE A 312 26.37 -2.76 -12.01
N SER A 313 26.68 -3.79 -12.81
CA SER A 313 25.84 -4.98 -13.01
C SER A 313 26.63 -6.19 -13.52
N SER A 314 25.97 -7.34 -13.67
CA SER A 314 26.43 -8.46 -14.51
C SER A 314 25.63 -8.52 -15.84
N ASP A 315 26.06 -9.35 -16.79
CA ASP A 315 25.28 -9.70 -17.99
C ASP A 315 24.37 -10.92 -17.79
N ASN A 316 24.71 -11.82 -16.86
CA ASN A 316 23.84 -12.89 -16.34
C ASN A 316 24.30 -13.32 -14.93
N GLY A 317 23.45 -14.05 -14.22
CA GLY A 317 23.80 -14.75 -12.98
C GLY A 317 24.57 -16.05 -13.27
N PHE A 318 24.67 -16.93 -12.26
CA PHE A 318 25.38 -18.21 -12.36
C PHE A 318 24.97 -19.22 -11.27
N PHE A 319 24.74 -20.47 -11.65
CA PHE A 319 24.51 -21.59 -10.72
C PHE A 319 25.82 -22.02 -10.04
N LEU A 320 25.81 -22.08 -8.71
CA LEU A 320 26.90 -22.58 -7.86
C LEU A 320 26.42 -23.80 -7.07
N GLY A 321 25.85 -24.78 -7.78
CA GLY A 321 25.39 -26.03 -7.21
C GLY A 321 23.92 -26.04 -6.78
N GLU A 322 23.18 -24.93 -6.91
CA GLU A 322 21.72 -24.99 -6.75
C GLU A 322 21.15 -26.04 -7.71
N HIS A 323 20.26 -26.91 -7.22
CA HIS A 323 19.65 -27.99 -8.01
C HIS A 323 20.64 -29.00 -8.63
N ASP A 324 21.88 -29.11 -8.11
CA ASP A 324 23.01 -29.84 -8.74
C ASP A 324 23.44 -29.27 -10.12
N LEU A 325 23.03 -28.04 -10.46
CA LEU A 325 23.30 -27.36 -11.74
C LEU A 325 24.53 -26.45 -11.70
N LYS A 326 25.04 -26.10 -12.89
CA LYS A 326 26.14 -25.14 -13.13
C LYS A 326 25.93 -24.35 -14.42
N GLU A 327 26.75 -23.34 -14.67
CA GLU A 327 26.60 -22.36 -15.76
C GLU A 327 25.39 -21.43 -15.56
N LYS A 328 24.67 -21.06 -16.63
CA LYS A 328 23.61 -20.04 -16.66
C LYS A 328 22.43 -20.51 -17.53
N GLN A 329 21.97 -19.74 -18.51
CA GLN A 329 20.94 -20.09 -19.52
C GLN A 329 19.50 -20.19 -19.01
N LEU A 330 19.25 -20.88 -17.89
CA LEU A 330 17.90 -21.05 -17.33
C LEU A 330 17.34 -19.72 -16.79
N SER A 331 16.02 -19.61 -16.68
CA SER A 331 15.32 -18.43 -16.13
C SER A 331 15.28 -18.39 -14.60
N TYR A 332 15.70 -19.47 -13.92
CA TYR A 332 15.80 -19.56 -12.46
C TYR A 332 16.61 -18.41 -11.88
N ASP A 333 16.27 -17.97 -10.67
CA ASP A 333 16.63 -16.67 -10.11
C ASP A 333 18.15 -16.46 -9.99
N VAL A 334 18.91 -17.50 -9.63
CA VAL A 334 20.38 -17.46 -9.55
C VAL A 334 21.07 -17.26 -10.90
N SER A 335 20.39 -17.55 -12.01
CA SER A 335 20.85 -17.39 -13.39
C SER A 335 20.27 -16.13 -14.06
N LEU A 336 18.98 -15.86 -13.85
CA LEU A 336 18.26 -14.72 -14.45
C LEU A 336 18.55 -13.39 -13.74
N ARG A 337 18.74 -13.37 -12.41
CA ARG A 337 18.96 -12.12 -11.69
C ARG A 337 20.43 -11.72 -11.65
N VAL A 338 20.64 -10.41 -11.69
CA VAL A 338 21.94 -9.75 -11.62
C VAL A 338 21.91 -8.65 -10.56
N PRO A 339 23.07 -8.26 -9.98
CA PRO A 339 23.11 -7.12 -9.09
C PRO A 339 22.96 -5.84 -9.91
N LEU A 340 22.33 -4.79 -9.37
CA LEU A 340 22.24 -3.50 -10.04
C LEU A 340 22.39 -2.35 -9.04
N PHE A 341 23.59 -1.77 -9.04
CA PHE A 341 23.93 -0.63 -8.19
C PHE A 341 24.17 0.59 -9.06
N ILE A 342 23.52 1.72 -8.74
CA ILE A 342 23.60 2.94 -9.54
C ILE A 342 23.96 4.14 -8.66
N ARG A 343 25.10 4.78 -8.93
CA ARG A 343 25.53 6.00 -8.24
C ARG A 343 25.39 7.21 -9.15
N TYR A 344 24.45 8.09 -8.82
CA TYR A 344 24.38 9.44 -9.41
C TYR A 344 23.64 10.41 -8.46
N PRO A 345 24.35 11.19 -7.62
CA PRO A 345 23.74 12.03 -6.58
C PRO A 345 22.83 13.17 -7.07
N LYS A 346 22.71 13.38 -8.39
CA LYS A 346 21.75 14.31 -9.00
C LYS A 346 20.34 13.71 -9.14
N TRP A 347 20.23 12.37 -9.11
CA TRP A 347 18.99 11.61 -9.31
C TRP A 347 18.56 10.85 -8.07
N PHE A 348 19.51 10.24 -7.34
CA PHE A 348 19.20 9.28 -6.27
C PHE A 348 19.71 9.75 -4.90
N GLU A 349 18.90 9.57 -3.86
CA GLU A 349 19.36 9.72 -2.48
C GLU A 349 20.25 8.52 -2.10
N ALA A 350 21.38 8.79 -1.45
CA ALA A 350 22.40 7.79 -1.16
C ALA A 350 21.93 6.72 -0.15
N GLY A 351 21.95 5.45 -0.59
CA GLY A 351 21.46 4.30 0.18
C GLY A 351 19.98 3.98 -0.05
N THR A 352 19.41 4.41 -1.19
CA THR A 352 18.06 4.02 -1.59
C THR A 352 18.03 2.55 -2.02
N VAL A 353 16.94 1.84 -1.72
CA VAL A 353 16.70 0.46 -2.20
C VAL A 353 15.35 0.41 -2.90
N VAL A 354 15.30 -0.24 -4.06
CA VAL A 354 14.07 -0.57 -4.80
C VAL A 354 13.88 -2.07 -4.71
N ASP A 355 12.87 -2.49 -3.96
CA ASP A 355 12.50 -3.90 -3.72
C ASP A 355 11.06 -4.22 -4.14
N ASN A 356 10.39 -3.28 -4.84
CA ASN A 356 9.00 -3.37 -5.27
C ASN A 356 8.79 -3.18 -6.78
N GLU A 357 9.85 -3.09 -7.58
CA GLU A 357 9.83 -3.02 -9.06
C GLU A 357 10.89 -3.96 -9.65
N PHE A 358 10.64 -4.47 -10.86
CA PHE A 358 11.61 -5.19 -11.67
C PHE A 358 12.35 -4.26 -12.65
N ALA A 359 13.65 -4.12 -12.44
CA ALA A 359 14.58 -3.62 -13.45
C ALA A 359 15.00 -4.75 -14.41
N ALA A 360 15.37 -4.41 -15.63
CA ALA A 360 15.86 -5.34 -16.65
C ALA A 360 17.11 -4.80 -17.37
N ASN A 361 17.96 -5.68 -17.89
CA ASN A 361 19.14 -5.31 -18.70
C ASN A 361 18.81 -4.39 -19.91
N ILE A 362 17.61 -4.54 -20.50
CA ILE A 362 17.07 -3.64 -21.55
C ILE A 362 16.85 -2.19 -21.11
N ASP A 363 16.74 -1.92 -19.80
CA ASP A 363 16.49 -0.58 -19.25
C ASP A 363 17.74 0.33 -19.30
N PHE A 364 18.92 -0.24 -19.54
CA PHE A 364 20.18 0.48 -19.52
C PHE A 364 20.19 1.54 -20.64
N ALA A 365 19.88 1.15 -21.88
CA ALA A 365 19.88 2.04 -23.03
C ALA A 365 18.98 3.30 -22.86
N PRO A 366 17.69 3.21 -22.50
CA PRO A 366 16.86 4.39 -22.28
C PRO A 366 17.33 5.23 -21.08
N THR A 367 17.83 4.60 -20.00
CA THR A 367 18.39 5.32 -18.84
C THR A 367 19.57 6.21 -19.24
N LEU A 368 20.49 5.70 -20.06
CA LEU A 368 21.65 6.47 -20.52
C LEU A 368 21.26 7.63 -21.44
N LEU A 369 20.23 7.46 -22.27
CA LEU A 369 19.69 8.57 -23.09
C LEU A 369 19.06 9.66 -22.22
N GLU A 370 18.26 9.29 -21.22
CA GLU A 370 17.67 10.26 -20.28
C GLU A 370 18.75 11.02 -19.49
N ALA A 371 19.78 10.32 -19.01
CA ALA A 371 20.90 10.93 -18.29
C ALA A 371 21.63 11.99 -19.14
N ALA A 372 21.78 11.72 -20.43
CA ALA A 372 22.38 12.61 -21.42
C ALA A 372 21.43 13.73 -21.91
N GLY A 373 20.14 13.68 -21.56
CA GLY A 373 19.12 14.59 -22.09
C GLY A 373 18.80 14.37 -23.57
N VAL A 374 19.06 13.16 -24.10
CA VAL A 374 18.82 12.78 -25.49
C VAL A 374 17.41 12.21 -25.62
N PRO A 375 16.51 12.81 -26.43
CA PRO A 375 15.18 12.25 -26.65
C PRO A 375 15.26 10.86 -27.27
N ASN A 376 14.58 9.87 -26.68
CA ASN A 376 14.48 8.55 -27.30
C ASN A 376 13.52 8.60 -28.50
N THR A 377 14.06 8.68 -29.72
CA THR A 377 13.30 8.63 -30.97
C THR A 377 13.37 7.26 -31.67
N TYR A 378 13.85 6.23 -30.97
CA TYR A 378 14.07 4.89 -31.49
C TYR A 378 13.23 3.88 -30.71
N ARG A 379 12.93 2.74 -31.32
CA ARG A 379 12.30 1.64 -30.58
C ARG A 379 13.30 1.12 -29.54
N MET A 380 12.85 1.10 -28.29
CA MET A 380 13.40 0.34 -27.18
C MET A 380 12.21 -0.33 -26.49
N ASP A 381 12.40 -1.55 -26.02
CA ASP A 381 11.41 -2.29 -25.22
C ASP A 381 11.64 -2.08 -23.70
N GLY A 382 12.83 -1.59 -23.33
CA GLY A 382 13.18 -1.17 -21.98
C GLY A 382 12.58 0.18 -21.54
N ILE A 383 12.59 0.39 -20.22
CA ILE A 383 12.08 1.57 -19.51
C ILE A 383 13.27 2.26 -18.81
N SER A 384 13.20 3.55 -18.47
CA SER A 384 14.29 4.19 -17.71
C SER A 384 14.31 3.76 -16.24
N LEU A 385 15.47 3.33 -15.75
CA LEU A 385 15.74 3.00 -14.34
C LEU A 385 15.52 4.22 -13.43
N HIS A 386 15.75 5.44 -13.94
CA HIS A 386 15.43 6.66 -13.20
C HIS A 386 13.91 6.81 -12.99
N GLN A 387 13.11 6.52 -14.01
CA GLN A 387 11.65 6.60 -13.93
C GLN A 387 11.06 5.51 -13.03
N LEU A 388 11.60 4.28 -13.10
CA LEU A 388 11.26 3.17 -12.19
C LEU A 388 11.58 3.51 -10.73
N ALA A 389 12.80 3.97 -10.44
CA ALA A 389 13.22 4.39 -9.10
C ALA A 389 12.37 5.55 -8.52
N MET A 390 11.89 6.45 -9.38
CA MET A 390 11.04 7.57 -8.98
C MET A 390 9.54 7.23 -8.95
N GLY A 391 9.15 5.97 -9.19
CA GLY A 391 7.74 5.54 -9.20
C GLY A 391 6.88 6.24 -10.26
N GLN A 392 7.49 6.69 -11.36
CA GLN A 392 6.79 7.34 -12.48
C GLN A 392 6.20 6.33 -13.48
N VAL A 393 6.74 5.11 -13.44
CA VAL A 393 6.41 3.94 -14.24
C VAL A 393 6.66 2.72 -13.35
N HIS A 394 5.94 1.64 -13.58
CA HIS A 394 6.02 0.42 -12.78
C HIS A 394 6.24 -0.80 -13.68
N ARG A 395 6.98 -1.79 -13.17
CA ARG A 395 7.10 -3.10 -13.80
C ARG A 395 7.09 -4.17 -12.71
N LYS A 396 5.99 -4.92 -12.62
CA LYS A 396 5.86 -6.05 -11.67
C LYS A 396 6.26 -7.39 -12.27
N ASP A 397 6.12 -7.51 -13.58
CA ASP A 397 6.39 -8.70 -14.39
C ASP A 397 7.33 -8.34 -15.55
N PHE A 398 8.19 -9.27 -15.98
CA PHE A 398 8.90 -9.15 -17.25
C PHE A 398 9.01 -10.50 -17.98
N PHE A 399 9.16 -10.43 -19.30
CA PHE A 399 9.36 -11.59 -20.18
C PHE A 399 10.84 -11.97 -20.26
N PHE A 400 11.12 -13.28 -20.22
CA PHE A 400 12.42 -13.90 -20.44
C PHE A 400 12.34 -14.86 -21.63
N GLU A 401 13.38 -14.91 -22.45
CA GLU A 401 13.45 -15.76 -23.64
C GLU A 401 14.84 -16.38 -23.84
N PHE A 402 14.89 -17.65 -24.22
CA PHE A 402 16.14 -18.37 -24.51
C PHE A 402 16.01 -19.29 -25.73
N TYR A 403 16.93 -19.10 -26.69
CA TYR A 403 16.87 -19.65 -28.05
C TYR A 403 18.23 -20.26 -28.48
N PRO A 404 18.64 -21.43 -27.95
CA PRO A 404 19.95 -22.04 -28.26
C PRO A 404 19.93 -22.83 -29.58
N ALA A 405 21.12 -23.33 -29.96
CA ALA A 405 21.33 -24.05 -31.21
C ALA A 405 20.94 -25.55 -31.20
N ASP A 406 20.73 -26.15 -30.02
CA ASP A 406 20.66 -27.60 -29.83
C ASP A 406 19.29 -28.09 -29.29
N ASP A 407 18.25 -28.06 -30.13
CA ASP A 407 16.88 -28.63 -29.96
C ASP A 407 16.03 -28.25 -28.72
N TYR A 408 16.58 -27.62 -27.67
CA TYR A 408 15.85 -27.07 -26.52
C TYR A 408 15.56 -25.57 -26.73
N CYS A 409 14.47 -25.02 -26.16
CA CYS A 409 14.26 -23.58 -25.99
C CYS A 409 13.07 -23.33 -25.05
N TRP A 410 13.12 -22.21 -24.33
CA TRP A 410 12.11 -21.85 -23.32
C TRP A 410 11.88 -20.34 -23.24
N GLU A 411 10.72 -19.99 -22.71
CA GLU A 411 10.28 -18.62 -22.42
C GLU A 411 9.63 -18.59 -21.03
N ALA A 412 9.78 -17.50 -20.29
CA ALA A 412 9.27 -17.38 -18.92
C ALA A 412 8.67 -16.01 -18.62
N ILE A 413 7.78 -15.96 -17.63
CA ILE A 413 7.26 -14.74 -17.02
C ILE A 413 7.70 -14.72 -15.57
N ARG A 414 8.61 -13.80 -15.24
CA ARG A 414 9.08 -13.54 -13.88
C ARG A 414 8.35 -12.32 -13.33
N SER A 415 7.54 -12.55 -12.31
CA SER A 415 6.86 -11.54 -11.49
C SER A 415 7.47 -11.50 -10.10
N LEU A 416 7.26 -10.44 -9.30
CA LEU A 416 7.83 -10.37 -7.93
C LEU A 416 7.50 -11.58 -7.04
N SER A 417 6.31 -12.18 -7.20
CA SER A 417 5.84 -13.30 -6.36
C SER A 417 5.89 -14.67 -7.02
N TYR A 418 5.99 -14.76 -8.35
CA TYR A 418 5.87 -16.01 -9.12
C TYR A 418 6.78 -16.04 -10.33
N GLU A 419 7.28 -17.22 -10.68
CA GLU A 419 7.81 -17.53 -12.01
C GLU A 419 6.97 -18.62 -12.69
N TYR A 420 6.73 -18.44 -14.00
CA TYR A 420 6.16 -19.44 -14.89
C TYR A 420 7.13 -19.67 -16.06
N ILE A 421 7.48 -20.93 -16.33
CA ILE A 421 8.40 -21.33 -17.41
C ILE A 421 7.66 -22.22 -18.41
N TYR A 422 7.89 -22.00 -19.71
CA TYR A 422 7.40 -22.86 -20.78
C TYR A 422 8.53 -23.24 -21.76
N SER A 423 8.85 -24.53 -21.80
CA SER A 423 9.75 -25.14 -22.79
C SER A 423 8.92 -25.80 -23.88
N TYR A 424 9.30 -25.60 -25.15
CA TYR A 424 8.44 -25.92 -26.30
C TYR A 424 9.12 -26.60 -27.50
N CYS A 425 10.45 -26.82 -27.44
CA CYS A 425 11.24 -27.23 -28.62
C CYS A 425 11.43 -28.75 -28.73
N SER A 426 11.99 -29.39 -27.70
CA SER A 426 12.14 -30.86 -27.62
C SER A 426 10.89 -31.55 -27.06
N SER A 427 10.20 -30.86 -26.16
CA SER A 427 9.03 -31.32 -25.42
C SER A 427 8.23 -30.10 -24.96
N SER A 428 6.90 -30.21 -24.93
CA SER A 428 6.02 -29.19 -24.37
C SER A 428 5.93 -29.41 -22.86
N THR A 429 6.69 -28.66 -22.08
CA THR A 429 6.77 -28.80 -20.61
C THR A 429 6.67 -27.44 -19.93
N GLU A 430 5.92 -27.38 -18.84
CA GLU A 430 5.65 -26.17 -18.06
C GLU A 430 6.14 -26.33 -16.61
N GLU A 431 6.54 -25.22 -15.99
CA GLU A 431 6.96 -25.15 -14.58
C GLU A 431 6.38 -23.88 -13.95
N PHE A 432 6.06 -23.92 -12.65
CA PHE A 432 5.52 -22.78 -11.91
C PHE A 432 6.01 -22.78 -10.46
N PHE A 433 6.43 -21.62 -9.94
CA PHE A 433 7.00 -21.47 -8.60
C PHE A 433 6.37 -20.27 -7.86
N ASP A 434 6.01 -20.45 -6.59
CA ASP A 434 5.66 -19.35 -5.67
C ASP A 434 6.94 -18.90 -4.95
N LEU A 435 7.44 -17.73 -5.32
CA LEU A 435 8.74 -17.21 -4.91
C LEU A 435 8.68 -16.42 -3.58
N ILE A 436 7.53 -16.44 -2.91
CA ILE A 436 7.32 -15.88 -1.57
C ILE A 436 7.47 -16.99 -0.52
N SER A 437 6.95 -18.18 -0.82
CA SER A 437 7.04 -19.38 0.01
C SER A 437 8.20 -20.31 -0.36
N ASP A 438 8.64 -20.29 -1.62
CA ASP A 438 9.77 -21.08 -2.15
C ASP A 438 10.71 -20.21 -3.01
N PRO A 439 11.45 -19.27 -2.40
CA PRO A 439 12.40 -18.39 -3.09
C PRO A 439 13.65 -19.10 -3.64
N GLU A 440 13.75 -20.42 -3.45
CA GLU A 440 14.80 -21.31 -3.96
C GLU A 440 14.29 -22.25 -5.08
N GLU A 441 13.06 -22.06 -5.57
CA GLU A 441 12.51 -22.76 -6.75
C GLU A 441 12.52 -24.31 -6.62
N ASN A 442 12.38 -24.81 -5.39
CA ASN A 442 12.52 -26.24 -5.08
C ASN A 442 11.30 -27.09 -5.48
N ASN A 443 10.11 -26.48 -5.57
CA ASN A 443 8.83 -27.16 -5.72
C ASN A 443 8.09 -26.62 -6.96
N ASN A 444 8.13 -27.38 -8.06
CA ASN A 444 7.32 -27.06 -9.23
C ASN A 444 5.82 -27.35 -8.94
N LEU A 445 5.04 -26.28 -8.82
CA LEU A 445 3.61 -26.25 -8.48
C LEU A 445 2.67 -26.36 -9.69
N ILE A 446 3.18 -26.60 -10.90
CA ILE A 446 2.38 -26.57 -12.16
C ILE A 446 1.18 -27.53 -12.20
N PHE A 447 1.16 -28.55 -11.33
CA PHE A 447 0.06 -29.52 -11.19
C PHE A 447 -0.71 -29.39 -9.87
N ASP A 448 -0.45 -28.37 -9.05
CA ASP A 448 -1.20 -28.13 -7.82
C ASP A 448 -2.54 -27.44 -8.13
N PRO A 449 -3.69 -28.04 -7.78
CA PRO A 449 -5.00 -27.45 -8.07
C PRO A 449 -5.24 -26.08 -7.42
N SER A 450 -4.56 -25.77 -6.31
CA SER A 450 -4.73 -24.48 -5.61
C SER A 450 -4.10 -23.30 -6.35
N TYR A 451 -3.17 -23.55 -7.28
CA TYR A 451 -2.54 -22.53 -8.12
C TYR A 451 -3.11 -22.49 -9.56
N ALA A 452 -4.10 -23.34 -9.89
CA ALA A 452 -4.55 -23.55 -11.27
C ALA A 452 -4.97 -22.25 -11.99
N SER A 453 -5.66 -21.34 -11.30
CA SER A 453 -6.07 -20.05 -11.86
C SER A 453 -4.90 -19.07 -12.01
N VAL A 454 -3.97 -19.03 -11.05
CA VAL A 454 -2.74 -18.21 -11.14
C VAL A 454 -1.85 -18.69 -12.29
N ILE A 455 -1.68 -20.00 -12.44
CA ILE A 455 -0.97 -20.62 -13.58
C ILE A 455 -1.62 -20.21 -14.91
N GLN A 456 -2.96 -20.22 -14.97
CA GLN A 456 -3.69 -19.80 -16.17
C GLN A 456 -3.51 -18.30 -16.47
N GLN A 457 -3.53 -17.43 -15.46
CA GLN A 457 -3.19 -16.01 -15.62
C GLN A 457 -1.75 -15.84 -16.17
N PHE A 458 -0.78 -16.63 -15.72
CA PHE A 458 0.60 -16.53 -16.19
C PHE A 458 0.82 -17.04 -17.62
N ARG A 459 0.06 -18.05 -18.07
CA ARG A 459 -0.04 -18.41 -19.50
C ARG A 459 -0.56 -17.24 -20.34
N VAL A 460 -1.65 -16.59 -19.90
CA VAL A 460 -2.23 -15.41 -20.59
C VAL A 460 -1.25 -14.23 -20.57
N LYS A 461 -0.52 -14.00 -19.47
CA LYS A 461 0.57 -12.99 -19.40
C LYS A 461 1.65 -13.26 -20.43
N ARG A 462 2.14 -14.51 -20.57
CA ARG A 462 3.14 -14.89 -21.58
C ARG A 462 2.70 -14.50 -22.98
N ASP A 463 1.50 -14.94 -23.37
CA ASP A 463 1.01 -14.71 -24.74
C ASP A 463 0.69 -13.22 -24.98
N SER A 464 0.23 -12.50 -23.95
CA SER A 464 0.07 -11.05 -23.95
C SER A 464 1.39 -10.30 -24.13
N PHE A 465 2.46 -10.70 -23.42
CA PHE A 465 3.79 -10.10 -23.55
C PHE A 465 4.29 -10.23 -24.98
N ARG A 466 4.27 -11.45 -25.54
CA ARG A 466 4.75 -11.75 -26.89
C ARG A 466 3.97 -11.00 -27.98
N LEU A 467 2.66 -10.86 -27.82
CA LEU A 467 1.83 -10.01 -28.68
C LEU A 467 2.20 -8.53 -28.55
N SER A 468 2.38 -8.03 -27.32
CA SER A 468 2.70 -6.63 -27.05
C SER A 468 4.10 -6.22 -27.56
N THR A 469 5.07 -7.13 -27.51
CA THR A 469 6.41 -6.89 -28.07
C THR A 469 6.44 -7.10 -29.58
N ASN A 470 5.48 -7.79 -30.18
CA ASN A 470 5.57 -8.31 -31.56
C ASN A 470 6.76 -9.29 -31.68
N ASP A 471 6.82 -10.28 -30.79
CA ASP A 471 7.60 -11.49 -31.05
C ASP A 471 6.96 -12.27 -32.20
N THR A 472 7.59 -12.17 -33.38
CA THR A 472 7.21 -12.92 -34.58
C THR A 472 8.37 -13.82 -35.03
N LEU A 473 9.16 -14.40 -34.12
CA LEU A 473 10.28 -15.28 -34.48
C LEU A 473 9.80 -16.64 -35.04
N GLN A 474 9.63 -16.67 -36.36
CA GLN A 474 9.52 -17.87 -37.18
C GLN A 474 10.39 -17.74 -38.44
N PRO A 475 11.21 -18.74 -38.79
CA PRO A 475 11.59 -19.91 -38.02
C PRO A 475 12.82 -19.66 -37.12
N LEU A 476 12.87 -20.36 -35.97
CA LEU A 476 14.13 -20.58 -35.26
C LEU A 476 15.04 -21.51 -36.10
N PRO A 477 16.38 -21.45 -35.97
CA PRO A 477 17.28 -22.32 -36.71
C PRO A 477 17.21 -23.77 -36.20
N GLY A 478 16.38 -24.61 -36.82
CA GLY A 478 16.31 -26.04 -36.50
C GLY A 478 15.00 -26.70 -36.91
N ASN A 479 14.69 -27.85 -36.30
CA ASN A 479 13.39 -28.52 -36.44
C ASN A 479 12.29 -27.86 -35.58
N CYS A 480 12.66 -26.98 -34.66
CA CYS A 480 11.72 -26.25 -33.82
C CYS A 480 10.76 -25.38 -34.66
N LYS A 481 9.54 -25.88 -34.80
CA LYS A 481 8.39 -25.08 -35.20
C LYS A 481 7.59 -24.79 -33.95
N MET A 482 7.89 -23.64 -33.33
CA MET A 482 7.12 -23.13 -32.21
C MET A 482 5.63 -23.03 -32.60
N GLN A 483 4.81 -23.88 -32.01
CA GLN A 483 3.38 -23.87 -32.21
C GLN A 483 2.73 -23.23 -30.99
N SER A 484 2.21 -22.01 -31.14
CA SER A 484 1.32 -21.43 -30.15
C SER A 484 0.10 -22.34 -29.99
N VAL A 485 -0.36 -22.48 -28.76
CA VAL A 485 -1.67 -23.07 -28.49
C VAL A 485 -2.68 -21.98 -28.83
N TYR A 486 -3.54 -22.23 -29.81
CA TYR A 486 -4.69 -21.39 -30.06
C TYR A 486 -5.94 -22.07 -29.51
N TYR A 487 -6.81 -21.32 -28.87
CA TYR A 487 -8.01 -21.78 -28.19
C TYR A 487 -9.22 -21.40 -29.05
N GLN A 488 -10.27 -22.23 -29.06
CA GLN A 488 -11.45 -21.94 -29.87
C GLN A 488 -12.13 -20.68 -29.36
N ASP A 489 -12.49 -19.79 -30.28
CA ASP A 489 -13.25 -18.56 -30.05
C ASP A 489 -14.50 -18.66 -30.93
N ALA A 490 -15.63 -19.03 -30.32
CA ALA A 490 -16.88 -19.33 -31.02
C ALA A 490 -17.95 -18.23 -30.89
N ASP A 491 -17.84 -17.30 -29.93
CA ASP A 491 -18.71 -16.12 -29.83
C ASP A 491 -18.07 -14.81 -30.34
N GLY A 492 -16.73 -14.72 -30.38
CA GLY A 492 -15.98 -13.62 -30.97
C GLY A 492 -15.44 -12.58 -29.98
N ASP A 493 -15.36 -12.84 -28.68
CA ASP A 493 -14.86 -11.87 -27.69
C ASP A 493 -13.33 -11.66 -27.69
N GLY A 494 -12.57 -12.65 -28.16
CA GLY A 494 -11.11 -12.61 -28.28
C GLY A 494 -10.34 -13.45 -27.25
N TYR A 495 -11.03 -14.04 -26.28
CA TYR A 495 -10.60 -15.17 -25.47
C TYR A 495 -11.09 -16.48 -26.10
N GLY A 496 -10.70 -17.62 -25.51
CA GLY A 496 -11.12 -18.90 -26.04
C GLY A 496 -10.97 -20.09 -25.09
N ASN A 497 -11.76 -21.11 -25.41
CA ASN A 497 -11.99 -22.31 -24.61
C ASN A 497 -10.69 -23.09 -24.32
N PRO A 498 -10.28 -23.24 -23.04
CA PRO A 498 -9.04 -23.92 -22.66
C PRO A 498 -9.01 -25.41 -23.07
N ASP A 499 -10.17 -26.09 -23.05
CA ASP A 499 -10.29 -27.51 -23.42
C ASP A 499 -10.25 -27.73 -24.94
N ILE A 500 -10.74 -26.77 -25.73
CA ILE A 500 -10.83 -26.87 -27.20
C ILE A 500 -9.67 -26.14 -27.86
N SER A 501 -8.46 -26.68 -27.72
CA SER A 501 -7.23 -26.07 -28.24
C SER A 501 -6.64 -26.74 -29.50
N LYS A 502 -5.88 -25.97 -30.29
CA LYS A 502 -5.16 -26.38 -31.49
C LYS A 502 -3.76 -25.76 -31.51
N LYS A 503 -2.72 -26.60 -31.44
CA LYS A 503 -1.34 -26.17 -31.66
C LYS A 503 -1.11 -25.83 -33.14
N SER A 504 -0.69 -24.60 -33.44
CA SER A 504 -0.48 -24.10 -34.81
C SER A 504 0.64 -23.08 -34.87
N THR A 505 1.23 -22.85 -36.05
CA THR A 505 2.22 -21.76 -36.27
C THR A 505 1.56 -20.42 -36.64
N THR A 506 0.25 -20.42 -36.89
CA THR A 506 -0.57 -19.24 -37.24
C THR A 506 -2.02 -19.48 -36.80
N ALA A 507 -2.73 -18.44 -36.38
CA ALA A 507 -4.13 -18.53 -35.94
C ALA A 507 -5.03 -19.32 -36.92
N PRO A 508 -5.61 -20.46 -36.49
CA PRO A 508 -6.70 -21.09 -37.22
C PRO A 508 -7.93 -20.18 -37.25
N SER A 509 -8.79 -20.30 -38.26
CA SER A 509 -10.04 -19.54 -38.32
C SER A 509 -10.98 -19.97 -37.18
N GLY A 510 -11.46 -19.01 -36.38
CA GLY A 510 -12.27 -19.28 -35.17
C GLY A 510 -11.44 -19.74 -33.96
N TYR A 511 -10.16 -19.36 -33.90
CA TYR A 511 -9.26 -19.66 -32.79
C TYR A 511 -8.34 -18.47 -32.50
N VAL A 512 -8.14 -18.15 -31.22
CA VAL A 512 -7.34 -17.01 -30.72
C VAL A 512 -6.21 -17.46 -29.79
N LEU A 513 -5.36 -16.53 -29.37
CA LEU A 513 -4.23 -16.81 -28.47
C LEU A 513 -4.60 -16.71 -26.98
N MET A 514 -5.53 -15.82 -26.63
CA MET A 514 -5.94 -15.70 -25.23
C MET A 514 -6.76 -16.93 -24.83
N SER A 515 -6.59 -17.37 -23.59
CA SER A 515 -7.13 -18.62 -23.07
C SER A 515 -7.83 -18.37 -21.74
N GLY A 516 -8.66 -19.33 -21.31
CA GLY A 516 -9.33 -19.28 -20.02
C GLY A 516 -10.70 -18.65 -20.06
N ASP A 517 -11.30 -18.48 -21.24
CA ASP A 517 -12.74 -18.34 -21.36
C ASP A 517 -13.40 -19.64 -20.85
N CYS A 518 -14.31 -19.49 -19.89
CA CYS A 518 -14.98 -20.58 -19.20
C CYS A 518 -16.37 -20.89 -19.79
N ASN A 519 -16.84 -20.12 -20.77
CA ASN A 519 -18.09 -20.34 -21.49
C ASN A 519 -18.07 -19.73 -22.92
N ASP A 520 -17.36 -20.41 -23.85
CA ASP A 520 -17.19 -20.22 -25.32
C ASP A 520 -18.49 -20.16 -26.15
N ASN A 521 -19.54 -19.57 -25.60
CA ASN A 521 -20.86 -19.29 -26.17
C ASN A 521 -21.47 -18.00 -25.58
N ASN A 522 -20.73 -17.26 -24.74
CA ASN A 522 -21.19 -16.11 -23.97
C ASN A 522 -20.04 -15.09 -23.73
N ALA A 523 -19.90 -14.14 -24.67
CA ALA A 523 -18.98 -12.99 -24.70
C ALA A 523 -19.13 -11.97 -23.55
N SER A 524 -19.38 -12.44 -22.34
CA SER A 524 -19.42 -11.72 -21.06
C SER A 524 -18.96 -12.62 -19.90
N GLN A 525 -18.38 -13.79 -20.19
CA GLN A 525 -17.86 -14.75 -19.22
C GLN A 525 -16.43 -15.14 -19.59
N HIS A 526 -15.49 -14.19 -19.39
CA HIS A 526 -14.11 -14.30 -19.84
C HIS A 526 -13.14 -13.61 -18.84
N PRO A 527 -11.83 -13.92 -18.89
CA PRO A 527 -10.83 -13.29 -18.03
C PRO A 527 -10.87 -11.75 -18.08
N GLY A 528 -11.05 -11.13 -16.92
CA GLY A 528 -11.05 -9.67 -16.75
C GLY A 528 -12.42 -8.98 -16.80
N VAL A 529 -13.52 -9.73 -16.83
CA VAL A 529 -14.88 -9.21 -16.54
C VAL A 529 -15.00 -8.81 -15.05
N LEU A 530 -16.05 -8.09 -14.68
CA LEU A 530 -16.42 -7.80 -13.29
C LEU A 530 -17.53 -8.75 -12.83
N GLU A 531 -17.32 -9.43 -11.69
CA GLU A 531 -18.32 -10.33 -11.09
C GLU A 531 -19.70 -9.68 -10.89
N ILE A 532 -20.74 -10.46 -11.17
CA ILE A 532 -22.13 -10.15 -10.88
C ILE A 532 -22.69 -11.33 -10.09
N CYS A 533 -23.29 -11.12 -8.91
CA CYS A 533 -23.78 -12.28 -8.15
C CYS A 533 -24.94 -13.01 -8.86
N ASN A 534 -24.59 -14.15 -9.44
CA ASN A 534 -25.44 -15.02 -10.25
C ASN A 534 -25.10 -16.52 -10.05
N SER A 535 -24.11 -16.82 -9.19
CA SER A 535 -23.52 -18.14 -8.91
C SER A 535 -22.80 -18.79 -10.10
N ILE A 536 -22.17 -17.97 -10.94
CA ILE A 536 -21.24 -18.33 -12.02
C ILE A 536 -19.90 -17.59 -11.77
N ASP A 537 -18.81 -18.13 -12.30
CA ASP A 537 -17.49 -17.49 -12.38
C ASP A 537 -17.49 -16.60 -13.63
N ASP A 538 -17.89 -15.33 -13.52
CA ASP A 538 -18.05 -14.44 -14.69
C ASP A 538 -16.68 -13.97 -15.23
N ASN A 539 -15.65 -13.86 -14.38
CA ASN A 539 -14.30 -13.48 -14.79
C ASN A 539 -13.32 -14.66 -14.96
N CYS A 540 -13.83 -15.89 -14.92
CA CYS A 540 -13.12 -17.15 -15.15
C CYS A 540 -11.83 -17.32 -14.31
N ASN A 541 -11.83 -16.93 -13.04
CA ASN A 541 -10.67 -17.04 -12.14
C ASN A 541 -10.74 -18.22 -11.14
N GLY A 542 -11.79 -19.04 -11.20
CA GLY A 542 -12.00 -20.18 -10.31
C GLY A 542 -12.67 -19.83 -8.97
N GLN A 543 -13.06 -18.57 -8.79
CA GLN A 543 -13.96 -18.12 -7.73
C GLN A 543 -15.34 -17.83 -8.35
N ILE A 544 -16.35 -17.63 -7.50
CA ILE A 544 -17.74 -17.41 -7.93
C ILE A 544 -18.26 -16.29 -7.05
N ASP A 545 -18.77 -15.21 -7.63
CA ASP A 545 -19.21 -14.00 -6.94
C ASP A 545 -18.26 -13.46 -5.84
N GLU A 546 -16.93 -13.47 -6.06
CA GLU A 546 -16.00 -12.79 -5.16
C GLU A 546 -16.09 -11.26 -5.27
N GLY A 547 -15.74 -10.55 -4.19
CA GLY A 547 -15.86 -9.09 -4.12
C GLY A 547 -17.31 -8.55 -4.05
N VAL A 548 -18.33 -9.36 -4.34
CA VAL A 548 -19.76 -8.98 -4.33
C VAL A 548 -20.58 -9.65 -3.22
N LYS A 549 -19.97 -10.49 -2.38
CA LYS A 549 -20.59 -11.11 -1.19
C LYS A 549 -20.48 -10.23 0.05
N SER A 550 -21.46 -10.37 0.94
CA SER A 550 -21.57 -9.70 2.25
C SER A 550 -21.60 -10.72 3.40
N THR A 551 -21.24 -10.27 4.60
CA THR A 551 -21.34 -11.07 5.83
C THR A 551 -22.77 -11.02 6.38
N PHE A 552 -23.26 -12.15 6.89
CA PHE A 552 -24.51 -12.25 7.63
C PHE A 552 -24.28 -13.11 8.89
N TYR A 553 -25.00 -12.81 9.96
CA TYR A 553 -24.80 -13.29 11.32
C TYR A 553 -26.03 -14.10 11.75
N SER A 554 -25.81 -15.19 12.49
CA SER A 554 -26.86 -16.10 12.95
C SER A 554 -27.88 -15.35 13.78
N ASP A 555 -29.15 -15.47 13.41
CA ASP A 555 -30.31 -14.95 14.13
C ASP A 555 -31.12 -16.19 14.55
N ALA A 556 -30.78 -16.74 15.73
CA ALA A 556 -31.26 -18.06 16.15
C ALA A 556 -32.67 -18.02 16.75
N ASP A 557 -33.11 -16.86 17.26
CA ASP A 557 -34.42 -16.68 17.87
C ASP A 557 -35.40 -15.80 17.07
N ASN A 558 -34.92 -15.04 16.08
CA ASN A 558 -35.65 -14.31 15.03
C ASN A 558 -36.15 -12.89 15.43
N ASP A 559 -35.35 -12.10 16.16
CA ASP A 559 -35.65 -10.67 16.41
C ASP A 559 -35.13 -9.69 15.34
N GLY A 560 -34.19 -10.11 14.48
CA GLY A 560 -33.60 -9.27 13.42
C GLY A 560 -32.20 -8.71 13.74
N TYR A 561 -31.65 -9.01 14.92
CA TYR A 561 -30.24 -8.89 15.25
C TYR A 561 -29.60 -10.29 15.16
N GLY A 562 -28.27 -10.36 15.19
CA GLY A 562 -27.57 -11.64 15.03
C GLY A 562 -26.20 -11.65 15.69
N ASN A 563 -25.75 -12.85 16.02
CA ASN A 563 -24.61 -13.06 16.89
C ASN A 563 -23.27 -12.73 16.20
N PRO A 564 -22.48 -11.77 16.69
CA PRO A 564 -21.16 -11.44 16.11
C PRO A 564 -20.17 -12.62 16.15
N SER A 565 -20.43 -13.65 16.95
CA SER A 565 -19.59 -14.86 17.06
C SER A 565 -19.94 -15.96 16.04
N PHE A 566 -21.11 -15.90 15.38
CA PHE A 566 -21.59 -16.95 14.47
C PHE A 566 -22.06 -16.33 13.15
N PHE A 567 -21.20 -16.33 12.13
CA PHE A 567 -21.48 -15.70 10.84
C PHE A 567 -21.23 -16.60 9.63
N THR A 568 -21.75 -16.16 8.48
CA THR A 568 -21.61 -16.75 7.15
C THR A 568 -21.41 -15.65 6.11
N VAL A 569 -21.04 -16.01 4.87
CA VAL A 569 -20.77 -15.06 3.78
C VAL A 569 -21.55 -15.50 2.53
N ALA A 570 -22.41 -14.61 2.02
CA ALA A 570 -23.33 -14.87 0.91
C ALA A 570 -23.65 -13.56 0.14
N CYS A 571 -24.36 -13.62 -0.97
CA CYS A 571 -24.83 -12.39 -1.65
C CYS A 571 -26.12 -11.80 -1.05
N ASN A 572 -26.94 -12.66 -0.45
CA ASN A 572 -28.21 -12.31 0.19
C ASN A 572 -28.29 -13.06 1.52
N ALA A 573 -29.00 -12.51 2.49
CA ALA A 573 -29.19 -13.09 3.82
C ALA A 573 -29.75 -14.53 3.73
N PRO A 574 -29.03 -15.55 4.23
CA PRO A 574 -29.57 -16.90 4.35
C PRO A 574 -30.72 -16.96 5.37
N THR A 575 -31.59 -17.97 5.28
CA THR A 575 -32.66 -18.16 6.29
C THR A 575 -32.06 -18.40 7.68
N GLY A 576 -32.48 -17.62 8.68
CA GLY A 576 -31.90 -17.63 10.04
C GLY A 576 -30.59 -16.85 10.18
N TYR A 577 -30.34 -15.89 9.27
CA TYR A 577 -29.18 -14.99 9.32
C TYR A 577 -29.58 -13.57 8.90
N VAL A 578 -28.97 -12.56 9.52
CA VAL A 578 -29.22 -11.11 9.28
C VAL A 578 -27.92 -10.34 9.10
N SER A 579 -27.95 -9.10 8.60
CA SER A 579 -26.74 -8.30 8.34
C SER A 579 -26.30 -7.41 9.52
N ASN A 580 -26.78 -7.70 10.73
CA ASN A 580 -26.72 -6.83 11.91
C ASN A 580 -26.11 -7.64 13.06
N ASP A 581 -24.96 -7.23 13.59
CA ASP A 581 -24.10 -8.04 14.46
C ASP A 581 -24.02 -7.57 15.91
N LEU A 582 -25.07 -6.90 16.36
CA LEU A 582 -25.12 -6.18 17.63
C LEU A 582 -25.87 -6.94 18.74
N ASP A 583 -26.30 -8.18 18.49
CA ASP A 583 -26.95 -9.03 19.47
C ASP A 583 -25.96 -9.50 20.55
N CYS A 584 -26.33 -9.33 21.82
CA CYS A 584 -25.56 -9.80 22.96
C CYS A 584 -26.07 -11.12 23.59
N ASN A 585 -27.22 -11.66 23.15
CA ASN A 585 -27.79 -12.92 23.64
C ASN A 585 -28.78 -13.63 22.65
N ASP A 586 -28.25 -14.13 21.53
CA ASP A 586 -28.77 -15.04 20.46
C ASP A 586 -29.50 -16.32 20.91
N ALA A 587 -30.39 -16.18 21.88
CA ALA A 587 -31.23 -17.20 22.51
C ALA A 587 -32.40 -16.58 23.31
N ASN A 588 -32.56 -15.25 23.31
CA ASN A 588 -33.62 -14.53 24.00
C ASN A 588 -33.96 -13.16 23.35
N LEU A 589 -34.88 -13.18 22.37
CA LEU A 589 -35.80 -12.17 21.78
C LEU A 589 -36.17 -10.88 22.55
N SER A 590 -35.72 -10.71 23.80
CA SER A 590 -35.94 -9.53 24.65
C SER A 590 -34.64 -8.89 25.16
N ILE A 591 -33.47 -9.42 24.75
CA ILE A 591 -32.15 -8.87 25.11
C ILE A 591 -31.41 -8.55 23.80
N HIS A 592 -31.67 -7.36 23.27
CA HIS A 592 -31.17 -6.89 21.98
C HIS A 592 -31.05 -5.37 21.95
N PRO A 593 -30.26 -4.77 21.04
CA PRO A 593 -30.17 -3.32 20.92
C PRO A 593 -31.54 -2.64 20.76
N GLY A 594 -31.85 -1.72 21.66
CA GLY A 594 -33.14 -1.02 21.67
C GLY A 594 -34.31 -1.78 22.31
N ALA A 595 -34.06 -2.89 23.01
CA ALA A 595 -35.01 -3.43 23.98
C ALA A 595 -35.32 -2.41 25.09
N ALA A 596 -36.43 -2.60 25.81
CA ALA A 596 -36.83 -1.73 26.91
C ALA A 596 -36.27 -2.26 28.24
N GLU A 597 -35.40 -1.47 28.88
CA GLU A 597 -34.81 -1.79 30.20
C GLU A 597 -35.87 -2.16 31.24
N ASN A 598 -35.69 -3.31 31.88
CA ASN A 598 -36.41 -3.70 33.08
C ASN A 598 -35.47 -3.60 34.28
N CYS A 599 -35.96 -3.19 35.46
CA CYS A 599 -35.12 -3.19 36.67
C CYS A 599 -34.91 -4.61 37.20
N ASN A 600 -34.04 -5.35 36.51
CA ASN A 600 -33.80 -6.79 36.64
C ASN A 600 -32.31 -7.14 36.89
N GLY A 601 -31.38 -6.19 36.74
CA GLY A 601 -29.93 -6.40 36.87
C GLY A 601 -29.22 -7.00 35.65
N ILE A 602 -29.81 -6.87 34.45
CA ILE A 602 -29.29 -7.30 33.15
C ILE A 602 -29.24 -6.05 32.25
N ASP A 603 -28.25 -5.98 31.37
CA ASP A 603 -28.21 -5.05 30.23
C ASP A 603 -29.18 -5.58 29.17
N ASP A 604 -30.47 -5.25 29.28
CA ASP A 604 -31.49 -5.76 28.35
C ASP A 604 -31.27 -5.16 26.95
N ASN A 605 -30.79 -3.91 26.85
CA ASN A 605 -30.62 -3.21 25.57
C ASN A 605 -29.19 -3.26 24.96
N CYS A 606 -28.30 -4.11 25.48
CA CYS A 606 -26.92 -4.34 25.03
C CYS A 606 -26.04 -3.06 24.96
N ASN A 607 -26.30 -2.04 25.80
CA ASN A 607 -25.58 -0.74 25.76
C ASN A 607 -24.44 -0.60 26.77
N TRP A 608 -24.23 -1.61 27.62
CA TRP A 608 -23.20 -1.73 28.66
C TRP A 608 -23.45 -0.90 29.94
N GLU A 609 -24.63 -0.30 30.10
CA GLU A 609 -25.18 0.17 31.38
C GLU A 609 -26.18 -0.87 31.97
N THR A 610 -27.05 -0.51 32.93
CA THR A 610 -27.96 -1.47 33.62
C THR A 610 -29.07 -0.75 34.40
N ASP A 611 -30.33 -1.08 34.12
CA ASP A 611 -31.54 -0.46 34.66
C ASP A 611 -31.57 1.10 34.59
N GLU A 612 -31.02 1.71 33.55
CA GLU A 612 -31.15 3.16 33.35
C GLU A 612 -32.61 3.60 33.06
N GLY A 613 -32.92 4.87 33.32
CA GLY A 613 -34.26 5.44 33.15
C GLY A 613 -35.33 4.99 34.16
N VAL A 614 -35.29 3.76 34.67
CA VAL A 614 -36.37 3.11 35.45
C VAL A 614 -36.31 3.32 36.98
N LYS A 615 -35.76 4.44 37.44
CA LYS A 615 -35.52 4.75 38.87
C LYS A 615 -36.26 6.03 39.30
N PHE A 616 -37.13 5.92 40.32
CA PHE A 616 -38.00 6.99 40.83
C PHE A 616 -37.37 7.75 42.01
N ILE A 617 -37.99 8.85 42.45
CA ILE A 617 -37.64 9.61 43.67
C ILE A 617 -38.76 9.45 44.71
N TYR A 618 -38.39 9.23 45.98
CA TYR A 618 -39.31 9.08 47.11
C TYR A 618 -38.92 10.01 48.27
N TYR A 619 -39.90 10.48 49.04
CA TYR A 619 -39.76 11.38 50.19
C TYR A 619 -39.93 10.63 51.50
N ALA A 620 -39.20 10.99 52.56
CA ALA A 620 -39.31 10.32 53.85
C ALA A 620 -40.67 10.59 54.50
N ASP A 621 -41.26 9.54 55.09
CA ASP A 621 -42.52 9.57 55.85
C ASP A 621 -42.15 9.18 57.30
N ALA A 622 -42.24 10.14 58.23
CA ALA A 622 -41.66 9.99 59.56
C ALA A 622 -42.59 9.32 60.59
N ASP A 623 -43.91 9.33 60.37
CA ASP A 623 -44.90 8.76 61.30
C ASP A 623 -45.89 7.75 60.68
N ALA A 624 -45.75 7.49 59.37
CA ALA A 624 -46.42 6.47 58.56
C ALA A 624 -47.90 6.76 58.24
N ASP A 625 -48.24 8.01 57.95
CA ASP A 625 -49.59 8.42 57.54
C ASP A 625 -49.85 8.37 56.02
N GLY A 626 -48.78 8.33 55.20
CA GLY A 626 -48.84 8.29 53.74
C GLY A 626 -48.46 9.59 53.01
N TYR A 627 -48.25 10.68 53.75
CA TYR A 627 -47.74 11.96 53.24
C TYR A 627 -46.31 12.16 53.74
N GLY A 628 -45.41 12.65 52.87
CA GLY A 628 -43.97 12.70 53.15
C GLY A 628 -43.38 14.11 53.18
N ASN A 629 -42.16 14.22 53.73
CA ASN A 629 -41.44 15.47 53.83
C ASN A 629 -40.73 15.85 52.52
N ALA A 630 -41.22 16.91 51.86
CA ALA A 630 -40.63 17.47 50.63
C ALA A 630 -39.12 17.81 50.71
N ASN A 631 -38.54 17.91 51.91
CA ASN A 631 -37.14 18.30 52.13
C ASN A 631 -36.18 17.11 52.33
N ASN A 632 -36.66 15.85 52.29
CA ASN A 632 -35.84 14.67 52.57
C ASN A 632 -36.18 13.51 51.60
N SER A 633 -35.30 13.23 50.63
CA SER A 633 -35.61 12.32 49.51
C SER A 633 -34.47 11.41 49.08
N THR A 634 -34.79 10.27 48.47
CA THR A 634 -33.86 9.28 47.89
C THR A 634 -34.39 8.70 46.57
N SER A 635 -33.60 7.87 45.87
CA SER A 635 -34.00 7.28 44.57
C SER A 635 -33.78 5.76 44.49
N ALA A 636 -34.74 5.04 43.88
CA ALA A 636 -34.76 3.58 43.72
C ALA A 636 -35.78 3.13 42.65
N CYS A 637 -35.73 1.86 42.21
CA CYS A 637 -36.75 1.26 41.33
C CYS A 637 -38.09 0.95 42.04
N SER A 638 -38.11 0.91 43.37
CA SER A 638 -39.30 0.65 44.18
C SER A 638 -39.20 1.36 45.53
N VAL A 639 -40.34 1.56 46.19
CA VAL A 639 -40.47 2.42 47.38
C VAL A 639 -39.57 1.95 48.54
N PRO A 640 -38.59 2.76 48.99
CA PRO A 640 -37.76 2.42 50.13
C PRO A 640 -38.57 2.43 51.43
N ASN A 641 -38.22 1.55 52.36
CA ASN A 641 -38.91 1.44 53.66
C ASN A 641 -38.78 2.76 54.46
N GLY A 642 -39.92 3.36 54.84
CA GLY A 642 -39.99 4.68 55.50
C GLY A 642 -40.02 5.87 54.53
N TYR A 643 -40.41 5.65 53.27
CA TYR A 643 -40.56 6.70 52.25
C TYR A 643 -41.87 6.50 51.46
N VAL A 644 -42.40 7.58 50.88
CA VAL A 644 -43.62 7.65 50.06
C VAL A 644 -43.42 8.55 48.83
N LEU A 645 -44.41 8.62 47.93
CA LEU A 645 -44.37 9.48 46.73
C LEU A 645 -44.99 10.87 46.95
N ASN A 646 -45.92 11.00 47.91
CA ASN A 646 -46.59 12.26 48.20
C ASN A 646 -45.71 13.14 49.12
N SER A 647 -45.75 14.46 48.94
CA SER A 647 -44.89 15.42 49.64
C SER A 647 -45.64 16.55 50.36
N SER A 648 -46.95 16.35 50.60
CA SER A 648 -47.91 17.40 51.00
C SER A 648 -48.29 17.42 52.49
N ASP A 649 -47.49 16.82 53.38
CA ASP A 649 -47.82 16.81 54.81
C ASP A 649 -47.70 18.23 55.43
N CYS A 650 -48.71 18.61 56.22
CA CYS A 650 -48.73 19.86 56.96
C CYS A 650 -48.06 19.74 58.36
N ASN A 651 -47.79 18.52 58.86
CA ASN A 651 -47.01 18.23 60.07
C ASN A 651 -46.45 16.76 60.16
N ASP A 652 -45.29 16.50 59.53
CA ASP A 652 -44.45 15.26 59.47
C ASP A 652 -43.93 14.75 60.83
N ALA A 653 -44.85 14.61 61.78
CA ALA A 653 -44.70 14.15 63.16
C ALA A 653 -46.04 13.90 63.89
N ASN A 654 -47.20 14.16 63.27
CA ASN A 654 -48.51 13.80 63.81
C ASN A 654 -49.58 13.49 62.74
N ALA A 655 -49.67 12.21 62.35
CA ALA A 655 -50.65 11.46 61.53
C ALA A 655 -52.17 11.62 61.85
N ARG A 656 -52.58 12.81 62.27
CA ARG A 656 -53.94 13.25 62.59
C ARG A 656 -54.20 14.70 62.15
N ILE A 657 -53.21 15.37 61.56
CA ILE A 657 -53.32 16.73 61.04
C ILE A 657 -52.79 16.67 59.62
N ASN A 658 -53.65 16.22 58.70
CA ASN A 658 -53.32 15.94 57.30
C ASN A 658 -54.54 16.22 56.40
N PRO A 659 -54.37 16.37 55.07
CA PRO A 659 -55.43 16.79 54.14
C PRO A 659 -56.63 15.85 53.94
N ASN A 660 -56.83 14.86 54.82
CA ASN A 660 -57.86 13.81 54.72
C ASN A 660 -58.50 13.47 56.08
N SER A 661 -58.28 14.31 57.11
CA SER A 661 -58.86 14.12 58.44
C SER A 661 -60.35 14.54 58.48
N THR A 662 -60.94 14.70 59.66
CA THR A 662 -62.37 15.04 59.78
C THR A 662 -62.60 15.92 60.99
N GLU A 663 -63.14 17.11 60.74
CA GLU A 663 -63.40 18.14 61.75
C GLU A 663 -64.20 17.64 62.96
N VAL A 664 -63.74 18.02 64.15
CA VAL A 664 -64.37 17.75 65.44
C VAL A 664 -64.16 18.92 66.39
N MET A 665 -65.15 19.24 67.25
CA MET A 665 -65.14 20.39 68.17
C MET A 665 -63.95 20.41 69.17
N ASN A 666 -62.76 20.80 68.71
CA ASN A 666 -61.52 20.87 69.49
C ASN A 666 -60.78 22.23 69.33
N GLY A 667 -61.04 22.99 68.26
CA GLY A 667 -60.40 24.28 67.97
C GLY A 667 -59.03 24.19 67.27
N ILE A 668 -58.75 23.06 66.64
CA ILE A 668 -57.68 22.79 65.68
C ILE A 668 -58.33 22.70 64.30
N ASP A 669 -57.58 23.07 63.28
CA ASP A 669 -57.86 22.81 61.87
C ASP A 669 -57.31 21.40 61.58
N ASP A 670 -58.14 20.37 61.75
CA ASP A 670 -57.68 18.97 61.77
C ASP A 670 -57.36 18.44 60.34
N ASP A 671 -58.03 18.94 59.30
CA ASP A 671 -57.84 18.53 57.90
C ASP A 671 -57.02 19.51 57.03
N CYS A 672 -56.34 20.48 57.66
CA CYS A 672 -55.52 21.52 57.01
C CYS A 672 -56.34 22.40 55.99
N ASP A 673 -57.66 22.56 56.17
CA ASP A 673 -58.61 23.37 55.38
C ASP A 673 -58.86 24.78 55.98
N GLY A 674 -59.04 24.87 57.31
CA GLY A 674 -59.19 26.12 58.06
C GLY A 674 -60.57 26.46 58.70
N LEU A 675 -61.55 25.54 58.84
CA LEU A 675 -62.93 25.82 59.32
C LEU A 675 -63.43 24.98 60.55
N THR A 676 -64.75 24.99 60.92
CA THR A 676 -65.39 24.31 62.13
C THR A 676 -67.00 24.37 62.20
N ASP A 677 -67.78 23.25 62.22
CA ASP A 677 -69.24 22.94 62.63
C ASP A 677 -70.60 23.17 61.80
N GLU A 678 -71.64 22.25 61.83
CA GLU A 678 -73.16 22.41 61.54
C GLU A 678 -74.13 21.13 61.75
N LYS A 679 -75.46 21.12 61.39
CA LYS A 679 -76.56 20.06 61.65
C LYS A 679 -77.63 19.69 60.53
N SER A 680 -78.86 19.13 60.83
CA SER A 680 -79.85 18.44 59.89
C SER A 680 -81.38 18.30 60.31
N THR A 681 -82.32 17.66 59.52
CA THR A 681 -83.85 17.54 59.67
C THR A 681 -84.51 16.28 58.97
N PHE A 682 -85.86 15.98 59.03
CA PHE A 682 -86.58 14.73 58.53
C PHE A 682 -88.00 14.90 57.83
N TYR A 683 -88.51 13.85 57.12
CA TYR A 683 -89.68 13.84 56.18
C TYR A 683 -90.50 12.51 56.14
N ALA A 684 -91.69 12.41 55.52
CA ALA A 684 -92.64 11.26 55.60
C ALA A 684 -92.59 10.27 54.40
N ASP A 685 -92.83 8.97 54.63
CA ASP A 685 -92.73 7.87 53.64
C ASP A 685 -94.04 7.03 53.64
N GLN A 686 -94.74 6.91 52.50
CA GLN A 686 -96.07 6.29 52.39
C GLN A 686 -96.08 4.85 51.87
N ASP A 687 -95.16 4.48 50.97
CA ASP A 687 -95.13 3.17 50.29
C ASP A 687 -94.01 2.22 50.78
N HIS A 688 -93.04 2.76 51.54
CA HIS A 688 -91.94 2.12 52.26
C HIS A 688 -90.70 1.72 51.43
N ASP A 689 -90.38 2.47 50.36
CA ASP A 689 -89.11 2.30 49.63
C ASP A 689 -87.89 2.94 50.34
N GLY A 690 -88.13 3.98 51.16
CA GLY A 690 -87.12 4.68 51.96
C GLY A 690 -86.88 6.14 51.59
N PHE A 691 -87.51 6.65 50.53
CA PHE A 691 -87.53 8.08 50.20
C PHE A 691 -88.78 8.77 50.78
N GLY A 692 -88.66 10.08 51.00
CA GLY A 692 -89.69 10.86 51.68
C GLY A 692 -90.38 11.86 50.77
N ASN A 693 -91.67 12.06 51.01
CA ASN A 693 -92.50 13.08 50.39
C ASN A 693 -92.09 14.49 50.88
N PRO A 694 -91.61 15.40 50.00
CA PRO A 694 -91.13 16.73 50.39
C PRO A 694 -92.19 17.61 51.08
N ASP A 695 -93.48 17.42 50.75
CA ASP A 695 -94.57 18.26 51.26
C ASP A 695 -95.00 17.89 52.71
N VAL A 696 -94.38 16.87 53.34
CA VAL A 696 -94.76 16.37 54.68
C VAL A 696 -93.53 16.12 55.56
N SER A 697 -93.21 17.04 56.48
CA SER A 697 -91.93 17.04 57.23
C SER A 697 -92.03 17.28 58.75
N THR A 698 -90.93 16.95 59.47
CA THR A 698 -90.79 17.14 60.92
C THR A 698 -89.32 17.25 61.37
N GLU A 699 -89.04 18.11 62.36
CA GLU A 699 -87.71 18.23 62.98
C GLU A 699 -87.53 17.28 64.18
N GLY A 700 -86.27 16.92 64.48
CA GLY A 700 -85.92 16.10 65.64
C GLY A 700 -84.43 15.77 65.75
N ASP A 701 -84.06 14.97 66.74
CA ASP A 701 -82.70 14.42 66.91
C ASP A 701 -82.56 12.96 66.40
N SER A 702 -83.66 12.35 65.94
CA SER A 702 -83.69 11.01 65.35
C SER A 702 -84.96 10.79 64.51
N VAL A 703 -84.85 9.98 63.45
CA VAL A 703 -85.94 9.58 62.54
C VAL A 703 -87.17 9.03 63.28
N LEU A 704 -88.37 9.36 62.79
CA LEU A 704 -89.67 8.90 63.30
C LEU A 704 -90.23 7.73 62.46
N ASN A 705 -91.17 6.96 63.00
CA ASN A 705 -91.72 5.79 62.31
C ASN A 705 -92.76 6.21 61.24
N GLY A 706 -92.61 5.74 60.00
CA GLY A 706 -93.30 6.26 58.81
C GLY A 706 -92.69 7.55 58.24
N TYR A 707 -91.44 7.85 58.65
CA TYR A 707 -90.68 9.03 58.27
C TYR A 707 -89.21 8.60 58.01
N VAL A 708 -88.49 9.35 57.18
CA VAL A 708 -87.11 9.14 56.73
C VAL A 708 -86.36 10.48 56.72
N ALA A 709 -85.07 10.49 56.36
CA ALA A 709 -84.27 11.73 56.29
C ALA A 709 -84.28 12.39 54.90
N ASP A 710 -84.51 11.61 53.85
CA ASP A 710 -84.61 12.12 52.49
C ASP A 710 -86.02 12.64 52.17
N HIS A 711 -86.14 13.47 51.15
CA HIS A 711 -87.33 14.29 50.85
C HIS A 711 -87.58 14.45 49.35
N THR A 712 -87.07 13.51 48.57
CA THR A 712 -86.84 13.67 47.13
C THR A 712 -87.78 12.82 46.26
N ASP A 713 -88.71 12.08 46.86
CA ASP A 713 -89.67 11.25 46.13
C ASP A 713 -90.66 12.10 45.30
N CYS A 714 -90.96 11.62 44.09
CA CYS A 714 -91.89 12.22 43.14
C CYS A 714 -93.15 11.37 42.84
N ASP A 715 -93.22 10.10 43.26
CA ASP A 715 -94.43 9.25 43.17
C ASP A 715 -94.51 8.28 44.37
N ASP A 716 -94.80 8.84 45.55
CA ASP A 716 -95.05 8.29 46.92
C ASP A 716 -96.20 7.26 47.01
N LEU A 717 -96.36 6.47 45.95
CA LEU A 717 -97.29 5.37 45.69
C LEU A 717 -96.67 4.26 44.80
N ASN A 718 -95.42 4.40 44.35
CA ASN A 718 -94.77 3.53 43.37
C ASN A 718 -93.24 3.46 43.53
N ALA A 719 -92.77 2.58 44.42
CA ALA A 719 -91.39 2.14 44.71
C ALA A 719 -90.54 1.58 43.52
N ASN A 720 -90.71 2.10 42.32
CA ASN A 720 -89.82 1.97 41.16
C ASN A 720 -89.53 3.33 40.51
N ILE A 721 -90.28 4.38 40.86
CA ILE A 721 -90.07 5.76 40.42
C ILE A 721 -89.63 6.56 41.64
N HIS A 722 -88.32 6.56 41.91
CA HIS A 722 -87.75 7.15 43.12
C HIS A 722 -86.32 7.65 42.85
N PRO A 723 -85.81 8.59 43.65
CA PRO A 723 -84.42 9.05 43.60
C PRO A 723 -83.41 7.91 43.55
N GLY A 724 -82.58 7.88 42.50
CA GLY A 724 -81.58 6.83 42.30
C GLY A 724 -82.10 5.48 41.78
N ALA A 725 -83.34 5.41 41.29
CA ALA A 725 -83.79 4.31 40.45
C ALA A 725 -82.96 4.20 39.15
N SER A 726 -83.13 3.10 38.41
CA SER A 726 -82.33 2.82 37.21
C SER A 726 -83.07 3.19 35.93
N GLU A 727 -82.66 4.29 35.30
CA GLU A 727 -83.15 4.74 33.99
C GLU A 727 -83.14 3.63 32.92
N ALA A 728 -84.13 3.65 32.04
CA ALA A 728 -84.15 2.86 30.82
C ALA A 728 -84.59 3.72 29.62
N CYS A 729 -83.99 3.51 28.43
CA CYS A 729 -84.30 4.23 27.18
C CYS A 729 -85.76 3.96 26.74
N ASN A 730 -86.72 4.68 27.34
CA ASN A 730 -88.15 4.34 27.40
C ASN A 730 -89.10 5.57 27.33
N GLY A 731 -88.67 6.76 27.77
CA GLY A 731 -89.43 8.01 27.73
C GLY A 731 -90.04 8.49 29.06
N ILE A 732 -89.57 7.99 30.20
CA ILE A 732 -90.00 8.36 31.57
C ILE A 732 -88.79 8.93 32.35
N ASP A 733 -89.05 9.74 33.38
CA ASP A 733 -88.08 10.12 34.43
C ASP A 733 -88.23 9.05 35.53
N ASP A 734 -87.48 7.95 35.44
CA ASP A 734 -87.62 6.83 36.38
C ASP A 734 -86.97 7.19 37.73
N ASN A 735 -86.00 8.12 37.78
CA ASN A 735 -85.27 8.48 39.01
C ASN A 735 -85.57 9.87 39.62
N CYS A 736 -86.70 10.48 39.27
CA CYS A 736 -87.21 11.74 39.83
C CYS A 736 -86.30 12.99 39.68
N ASN A 737 -85.33 12.99 38.76
CA ASN A 737 -84.36 14.09 38.66
C ASN A 737 -84.72 15.18 37.63
N SER A 738 -85.90 15.08 37.00
CA SER A 738 -86.40 15.95 35.92
C SER A 738 -85.64 15.84 34.59
N GLN A 739 -84.96 14.71 34.35
CA GLN A 739 -84.44 14.29 33.05
C GLN A 739 -85.14 13.00 32.59
N VAL A 740 -84.83 12.51 31.39
CA VAL A 740 -85.52 11.37 30.77
C VAL A 740 -84.51 10.58 29.96
N ASP A 741 -84.29 9.32 30.36
CA ASP A 741 -83.28 8.41 29.86
C ASP A 741 -81.85 9.02 29.74
N GLU A 742 -81.41 9.80 30.71
CA GLU A 742 -79.98 10.11 30.88
C GLU A 742 -79.18 8.88 31.34
N GLY A 743 -77.85 8.93 31.23
CA GLY A 743 -76.95 7.80 31.52
C GLY A 743 -77.02 6.63 30.52
N VAL A 744 -78.17 6.38 29.87
CA VAL A 744 -78.40 5.26 28.94
C VAL A 744 -78.22 5.60 27.46
N LYS A 745 -77.91 6.86 27.13
CA LYS A 745 -77.60 7.34 25.77
C LYS A 745 -76.08 7.41 25.55
N SER A 746 -75.57 6.77 24.50
CA SER A 746 -74.14 6.83 24.13
C SER A 746 -73.83 8.07 23.30
N SER A 747 -72.68 8.69 23.54
CA SER A 747 -72.14 9.77 22.71
C SER A 747 -71.43 9.22 21.47
N TYR A 748 -71.74 9.79 20.31
CA TYR A 748 -71.05 9.56 19.05
C TYR A 748 -70.62 10.90 18.44
N TYR A 749 -69.59 10.89 17.60
CA TYR A 749 -68.85 12.07 17.14
C TYR A 749 -68.75 12.07 15.62
N GLU A 750 -68.95 13.22 14.97
CA GLU A 750 -68.93 13.34 13.51
C GLU A 750 -67.55 12.96 12.95
N ASP A 751 -67.54 12.09 11.92
CA ASP A 751 -66.38 11.61 11.16
C ASP A 751 -66.57 12.06 9.71
N SER A 752 -65.86 13.13 9.34
CA SER A 752 -66.08 13.90 8.11
C SER A 752 -65.26 13.44 6.91
N ASP A 753 -64.13 12.75 7.14
CA ASP A 753 -63.24 12.29 6.07
C ASP A 753 -63.04 10.76 6.01
N GLY A 754 -63.45 10.02 7.04
CA GLY A 754 -63.65 8.57 7.01
C GLY A 754 -62.48 7.73 7.54
N ASP A 755 -61.58 8.28 8.35
CA ASP A 755 -60.46 7.54 8.94
C ASP A 755 -60.84 6.70 10.18
N GLY A 756 -61.99 6.99 10.80
CA GLY A 756 -62.53 6.27 11.97
C GLY A 756 -62.30 6.96 13.32
N TYR A 757 -61.61 8.09 13.34
CA TYR A 757 -61.65 9.06 14.44
C TYR A 757 -62.77 10.09 14.17
N GLY A 758 -63.16 10.85 15.19
CA GLY A 758 -64.27 11.78 15.07
C GLY A 758 -64.10 13.00 15.97
N LYS A 759 -64.75 14.10 15.59
CA LYS A 759 -64.54 15.42 16.17
C LYS A 759 -65.19 15.57 17.55
N SER A 760 -64.39 15.67 18.60
CA SER A 760 -64.83 15.94 19.98
C SER A 760 -65.87 17.06 20.15
N THR A 761 -65.88 18.08 19.28
CA THR A 761 -66.81 19.22 19.37
C THR A 761 -68.17 19.00 18.68
N VAL A 762 -68.36 17.93 17.90
CA VAL A 762 -69.63 17.65 17.20
C VAL A 762 -70.19 16.32 17.69
N ILE A 763 -70.83 16.40 18.87
CA ILE A 763 -71.35 15.24 19.60
C ILE A 763 -72.85 15.08 19.33
N MET A 764 -73.29 13.84 19.07
CA MET A 764 -74.69 13.45 19.11
C MET A 764 -74.89 12.26 20.06
N GLN A 765 -75.83 12.39 21.01
CA GLN A 765 -76.19 11.30 21.92
C GLN A 765 -77.39 10.51 21.40
N ALA A 766 -77.27 9.18 21.41
CA ALA A 766 -78.31 8.25 20.94
C ALA A 766 -78.18 6.87 21.60
N CYS A 767 -79.27 6.10 21.64
CA CYS A 767 -79.23 4.69 22.07
C CYS A 767 -78.63 3.75 20.98
N ALA A 768 -78.12 4.27 19.84
CA ALA A 768 -77.36 3.54 18.81
C ALA A 768 -76.56 4.48 17.87
N ALA A 769 -75.54 3.97 17.18
CA ALA A 769 -74.61 4.74 16.33
C ALA A 769 -75.29 5.36 15.08
N PRO A 770 -75.19 6.70 14.87
CA PRO A 770 -75.65 7.36 13.65
C PRO A 770 -74.73 7.10 12.43
N SER A 771 -75.26 7.29 11.22
CA SER A 771 -74.45 7.20 9.99
C SER A 771 -73.55 8.43 9.85
N GLY A 772 -72.23 8.22 9.67
CA GLY A 772 -71.22 9.29 9.63
C GLY A 772 -70.75 9.76 11.02
N TYR A 773 -71.02 8.97 12.06
CA TYR A 773 -70.62 9.26 13.43
C TYR A 773 -69.98 8.02 14.07
N VAL A 774 -68.83 8.20 14.72
CA VAL A 774 -68.03 7.15 15.38
C VAL A 774 -68.04 7.29 16.90
N VAL A 775 -67.51 6.31 17.63
CA VAL A 775 -67.39 6.36 19.11
C VAL A 775 -66.11 7.03 19.59
N ASN A 776 -65.08 7.12 18.75
CA ASN A 776 -63.80 7.72 19.12
C ASN A 776 -63.84 9.22 18.86
N ASN A 777 -63.38 10.04 19.81
CA ASN A 777 -63.54 11.50 19.79
C ASN A 777 -62.23 12.29 19.74
N THR A 778 -61.13 11.57 19.53
CA THR A 778 -59.75 12.07 19.74
C THR A 778 -59.14 12.72 18.50
N ASP A 779 -59.92 12.92 17.44
CA ASP A 779 -59.47 13.61 16.23
C ASP A 779 -59.18 15.11 16.49
N CYS A 780 -57.98 15.56 16.11
CA CYS A 780 -57.58 16.97 16.17
C CYS A 780 -57.77 17.74 14.84
N ASN A 781 -58.04 17.06 13.71
CA ASN A 781 -58.27 17.67 12.41
C ASN A 781 -59.18 16.85 11.45
N ASP A 782 -60.41 16.56 11.90
CA ASP A 782 -61.60 16.07 11.15
C ASP A 782 -61.90 16.90 9.87
N ALA A 783 -61.09 16.66 8.84
CA ALA A 783 -60.96 17.33 7.53
C ALA A 783 -59.70 16.85 6.78
N ASN A 784 -58.75 16.19 7.45
CA ASN A 784 -57.60 15.51 6.87
C ASN A 784 -57.16 14.30 7.70
N GLY A 785 -57.74 13.12 7.46
CA GLY A 785 -57.36 11.79 7.97
C GLY A 785 -55.96 11.26 7.56
N ASN A 786 -54.97 12.15 7.59
CA ASN A 786 -53.56 11.85 7.83
C ASN A 786 -53.10 12.48 9.17
N ILE A 787 -53.95 13.27 9.84
CA ILE A 787 -53.70 13.98 11.09
C ILE A 787 -54.69 13.45 12.13
N HIS A 788 -54.31 12.36 12.80
CA HIS A 788 -55.16 11.63 13.74
C HIS A 788 -54.30 10.91 14.80
N PRO A 789 -54.86 10.54 15.97
CA PRO A 789 -54.15 9.74 16.96
C PRO A 789 -53.52 8.48 16.36
N GLY A 790 -52.21 8.31 16.56
CA GLY A 790 -51.45 7.18 16.02
C GLY A 790 -51.06 7.29 14.52
N ALA A 791 -51.21 8.46 13.90
CA ALA A 791 -50.50 8.76 12.65
C ALA A 791 -48.97 8.83 12.87
N ALA A 792 -48.19 8.89 11.78
CA ALA A 792 -46.73 9.01 11.85
C ALA A 792 -46.31 10.48 11.68
N ASP A 793 -45.80 11.10 12.75
CA ASP A 793 -45.29 12.48 12.76
C ASP A 793 -44.20 12.69 11.69
N ALA A 794 -44.45 13.62 10.78
CA ALA A 794 -43.50 14.04 9.77
C ALA A 794 -43.11 15.50 10.02
N CYS A 795 -41.81 15.81 10.14
CA CYS A 795 -41.34 17.15 10.51
C CYS A 795 -41.75 18.24 9.50
N ASN A 796 -42.91 18.85 9.75
CA ASN A 796 -43.63 19.73 8.84
C ASN A 796 -44.19 20.99 9.56
N GLY A 797 -44.17 21.01 10.90
CA GLY A 797 -44.69 22.07 11.76
C GLY A 797 -46.12 21.84 12.24
N ILE A 798 -46.62 20.60 12.17
CA ILE A 798 -47.95 20.16 12.62
C ILE A 798 -47.77 18.95 13.53
N ASP A 799 -48.59 18.86 14.59
CA ASP A 799 -48.78 17.65 15.39
C ASP A 799 -49.67 16.69 14.58
N ASP A 800 -49.05 15.85 13.74
CA ASP A 800 -49.79 14.93 12.88
C ASP A 800 -50.47 13.81 13.69
N ASN A 801 -49.95 13.45 14.87
CA ASN A 801 -50.45 12.31 15.66
C ASN A 801 -51.31 12.70 16.87
N CYS A 802 -51.70 13.98 16.96
CA CYS A 802 -52.55 14.58 18.00
C CYS A 802 -52.05 14.38 19.44
N ASN A 803 -50.74 14.16 19.68
CA ASN A 803 -50.21 13.83 21.01
C ASN A 803 -49.81 15.07 21.85
N GLY A 804 -49.80 16.26 21.25
CA GLY A 804 -49.42 17.53 21.86
C GLY A 804 -47.95 17.94 21.64
N ILE A 805 -47.16 17.11 20.97
CA ILE A 805 -45.78 17.38 20.53
C ILE A 805 -45.81 17.62 19.01
N VAL A 806 -45.03 18.59 18.53
CA VAL A 806 -44.89 18.91 17.10
C VAL A 806 -43.49 18.50 16.63
N ASP A 807 -43.41 17.83 15.49
CA ASP A 807 -42.17 17.38 14.85
C ASP A 807 -41.35 16.41 15.73
N GLU A 808 -41.97 15.48 16.47
CA GLU A 808 -41.32 14.71 17.55
C GLU A 808 -40.10 13.89 17.07
N ASN A 809 -40.07 13.52 15.79
CA ASN A 809 -38.96 12.84 15.10
C ASN A 809 -37.68 13.71 14.88
N THR A 810 -37.41 14.69 15.75
CA THR A 810 -36.23 15.58 15.67
C THR A 810 -34.89 14.83 15.74
N ILE A 811 -33.85 15.36 15.09
CA ILE A 811 -32.51 14.75 15.08
C ILE A 811 -31.51 15.60 15.88
N ALA A 812 -30.99 15.04 16.97
CA ALA A 812 -29.93 15.62 17.78
C ALA A 812 -28.53 15.29 17.21
N ALA A 813 -28.18 15.85 16.04
CA ALA A 813 -26.93 15.57 15.34
C ALA A 813 -25.66 15.91 16.16
N THR A 814 -24.67 15.01 16.17
CA THR A 814 -23.43 15.14 16.97
C THR A 814 -22.17 14.81 16.16
N ILE A 815 -21.00 15.09 16.73
CA ILE A 815 -19.69 14.67 16.19
C ILE A 815 -18.85 14.12 17.34
N SER A 816 -18.28 12.93 17.15
CA SER A 816 -17.18 12.41 17.95
C SER A 816 -15.85 12.47 17.17
N PRO A 817 -14.73 12.92 17.77
CA PRO A 817 -14.65 13.62 19.05
C PRO A 817 -15.24 15.05 18.97
N ALA A 818 -15.96 15.45 20.02
CA ALA A 818 -16.70 16.71 20.07
C ALA A 818 -15.83 17.93 20.48
N GLY A 819 -16.31 19.13 20.17
CA GLY A 819 -15.80 20.37 20.76
C GLY A 819 -14.47 20.85 20.17
N THR A 820 -13.49 21.19 21.00
CA THR A 820 -12.17 21.69 20.53
C THR A 820 -11.15 20.57 20.51
N VAL A 821 -10.87 20.05 19.32
CA VAL A 821 -9.95 18.93 19.13
C VAL A 821 -8.61 19.46 18.66
N THR A 822 -7.53 19.13 19.37
CA THR A 822 -6.17 19.57 19.01
C THR A 822 -5.34 18.39 18.55
N THR A 823 -4.86 18.43 17.31
CA THR A 823 -3.96 17.42 16.72
C THR A 823 -2.75 18.08 16.07
N CYS A 824 -1.78 17.29 15.63
CA CYS A 824 -0.54 17.78 15.03
C CYS A 824 -0.71 18.12 13.54
N SER A 825 -0.16 19.26 13.10
CA SER A 825 -0.27 19.71 11.71
C SER A 825 0.19 18.64 10.71
N GLY A 826 -0.74 18.17 9.86
CA GLY A 826 -0.51 17.13 8.84
C GLY A 826 -1.06 15.75 9.19
N VAL A 827 -1.37 15.48 10.46
CA VAL A 827 -2.09 14.26 10.89
C VAL A 827 -3.53 14.32 10.41
N SER A 828 -4.05 13.19 9.92
CA SER A 828 -5.47 13.06 9.59
C SER A 828 -6.24 12.71 10.86
N ILE A 829 -7.35 13.41 11.10
CA ILE A 829 -8.37 12.99 12.07
C ILE A 829 -9.62 12.57 11.32
N THR A 830 -10.24 11.47 11.76
CA THR A 830 -11.58 11.08 11.37
C THR A 830 -12.56 11.69 12.36
N LEU A 831 -13.56 12.42 11.85
CA LEU A 831 -14.73 12.83 12.61
C LEU A 831 -15.86 11.86 12.29
N THR A 832 -16.64 11.47 13.30
CA THR A 832 -17.71 10.48 13.18
C THR A 832 -19.02 11.11 13.66
N ALA A 833 -20.06 11.07 12.81
CA ALA A 833 -21.43 11.41 13.18
C ALA A 833 -22.08 10.25 13.96
N ASN A 834 -23.13 10.52 14.74
CA ASN A 834 -23.91 9.43 15.36
C ASN A 834 -24.57 8.55 14.30
N SER A 835 -24.60 7.24 14.54
CA SER A 835 -25.31 6.27 13.71
C SER A 835 -26.81 6.33 13.99
N GLY A 836 -27.62 6.08 12.96
CA GLY A 836 -29.06 5.85 13.09
C GLY A 836 -29.66 5.33 11.78
N THR A 837 -30.65 4.47 11.90
CA THR A 837 -31.31 3.80 10.76
C THR A 837 -31.99 4.83 9.86
N GLY A 838 -31.71 4.78 8.56
CA GLY A 838 -32.28 5.74 7.59
C GLY A 838 -31.73 7.17 7.66
N ILE A 839 -30.68 7.44 8.45
CA ILE A 839 -30.03 8.75 8.48
C ILE A 839 -29.07 8.91 7.28
N SER A 840 -29.25 10.02 6.56
CA SER A 840 -28.33 10.53 5.55
C SER A 840 -27.48 11.68 6.11
N TYR A 841 -26.23 11.78 5.67
CA TYR A 841 -25.25 12.74 6.20
C TYR A 841 -24.81 13.75 5.12
N GLN A 842 -24.47 14.97 5.54
CA GLN A 842 -23.77 15.95 4.73
C GLN A 842 -22.83 16.76 5.63
N TRP A 843 -21.52 16.57 5.47
CA TRP A 843 -20.52 17.32 6.23
C TRP A 843 -20.37 18.76 5.74
N LEU A 844 -20.10 19.67 6.68
CA LEU A 844 -19.88 21.10 6.44
C LEU A 844 -18.53 21.53 7.02
N LYS A 845 -17.88 22.49 6.36
CA LYS A 845 -16.65 23.17 6.79
C LYS A 845 -16.90 24.67 6.82
N ASN A 846 -16.81 25.28 8.00
CA ASN A 846 -17.17 26.69 8.23
C ASN A 846 -18.55 27.03 7.61
N ASN A 847 -19.56 26.23 7.97
CA ASN A 847 -20.97 26.38 7.56
C ASN A 847 -21.22 26.27 6.04
N LYS A 848 -20.36 25.55 5.30
CA LYS A 848 -20.53 25.25 3.86
C LYS A 848 -20.37 23.76 3.58
N ASN A 849 -21.28 23.19 2.81
CA ASN A 849 -21.24 21.77 2.42
C ASN A 849 -19.91 21.39 1.77
N ILE A 850 -19.40 20.23 2.16
CA ILE A 850 -18.24 19.59 1.55
C ILE A 850 -18.78 18.63 0.48
N SER A 851 -18.46 18.89 -0.79
CA SER A 851 -18.99 18.12 -1.92
C SER A 851 -18.63 16.65 -1.81
N GLY A 852 -19.63 15.76 -1.87
CA GLY A 852 -19.44 14.30 -1.79
C GLY A 852 -19.12 13.75 -0.39
N ALA A 853 -19.07 14.59 0.65
CA ALA A 853 -18.87 14.12 2.02
C ALA A 853 -20.21 13.75 2.66
N THR A 854 -20.74 12.59 2.28
CA THR A 854 -22.08 12.09 2.66
C THR A 854 -22.06 10.81 3.50
N ASN A 855 -20.87 10.33 3.88
CA ASN A 855 -20.71 9.19 4.77
C ASN A 855 -20.84 9.63 6.24
N GLN A 856 -21.17 8.69 7.13
CA GLN A 856 -21.18 8.92 8.59
C GLN A 856 -19.82 9.42 9.12
N THR A 857 -18.71 9.10 8.45
CA THR A 857 -17.35 9.54 8.82
C THR A 857 -16.74 10.50 7.80
N TYR A 858 -15.95 11.46 8.29
CA TYR A 858 -15.22 12.42 7.46
C TYR A 858 -13.79 12.65 7.96
N SER A 859 -12.81 12.33 7.12
CA SER A 859 -11.39 12.44 7.43
C SER A 859 -10.80 13.76 6.93
N THR A 860 -10.12 14.52 7.81
CA THR A 860 -9.56 15.84 7.47
C THR A 860 -8.19 16.10 8.10
N LYS A 861 -7.43 16.99 7.45
CA LYS A 861 -6.10 17.50 7.84
C LYS A 861 -6.05 19.03 7.97
N THR A 862 -7.18 19.74 7.82
CA THR A 862 -7.21 21.23 7.80
C THR A 862 -7.88 21.80 9.04
N ALA A 863 -7.23 22.77 9.69
CA ALA A 863 -7.86 23.56 10.75
C ALA A 863 -9.09 24.31 10.22
N ALA A 864 -10.25 24.06 10.84
CA ALA A 864 -11.54 24.69 10.55
C ALA A 864 -12.56 24.27 11.63
N GLY A 865 -13.72 24.94 11.65
CA GLY A 865 -14.92 24.39 12.29
C GLY A 865 -15.60 23.40 11.34
N TYR A 866 -15.92 22.21 11.84
CA TYR A 866 -16.67 21.17 11.13
C TYR A 866 -18.01 20.93 11.81
N GLN A 867 -19.03 20.68 11.01
CA GLN A 867 -20.37 20.27 11.43
C GLN A 867 -20.82 19.13 10.51
N VAL A 868 -21.76 18.32 10.97
CA VAL A 868 -22.53 17.41 10.11
C VAL A 868 -23.99 17.87 10.12
N LYS A 869 -24.62 17.89 8.94
CA LYS A 869 -26.06 17.89 8.82
C LYS A 869 -26.52 16.45 8.66
N GLU A 870 -27.47 16.02 9.47
CA GLU A 870 -28.11 14.71 9.41
C GLU A 870 -29.56 14.89 8.95
N THR A 871 -30.12 13.92 8.23
CA THR A 871 -31.51 13.96 7.75
C THR A 871 -32.07 12.54 7.65
N ASN A 872 -33.20 12.28 8.34
CA ASN A 872 -33.82 10.95 8.44
C ASN A 872 -34.85 10.71 7.32
N THR A 873 -35.50 9.54 7.36
CA THR A 873 -36.57 9.13 6.43
C THR A 873 -37.81 10.03 6.47
N PHE A 874 -38.08 10.68 7.60
CA PHE A 874 -39.17 11.65 7.79
C PHE A 874 -38.78 13.07 7.33
N ASN A 875 -37.60 13.23 6.70
CA ASN A 875 -37.03 14.50 6.22
C ASN A 875 -36.78 15.55 7.34
N CYS A 876 -36.93 15.16 8.61
CA CYS A 876 -36.42 15.88 9.78
C CYS A 876 -34.91 16.06 9.65
N SER A 877 -34.36 17.19 10.08
CA SER A 877 -32.92 17.42 9.90
C SER A 877 -32.23 18.23 11.00
N GLY A 878 -31.27 17.61 11.67
CA GLY A 878 -30.39 18.23 12.66
C GLY A 878 -29.10 18.77 12.03
N THR A 879 -28.43 19.70 12.71
CA THR A 879 -27.05 20.10 12.35
C THR A 879 -26.23 20.25 13.61
N SER A 880 -25.09 19.56 13.66
CA SER A 880 -24.31 19.40 14.88
C SER A 880 -23.71 20.70 15.40
N ALA A 881 -23.35 20.71 16.69
CA ALA A 881 -22.42 21.70 17.23
C ALA A 881 -21.08 21.67 16.47
N THR A 882 -20.41 22.83 16.40
CA THR A 882 -19.18 22.98 15.62
C THR A 882 -17.96 22.38 16.33
N THR A 883 -17.51 21.22 15.86
CA THR A 883 -16.22 20.65 16.25
C THR A 883 -15.08 21.45 15.61
N SER A 884 -14.29 22.12 16.43
CA SER A 884 -13.20 23.01 16.01
C SER A 884 -11.87 22.26 16.03
N LEU A 885 -11.32 22.00 14.83
CA LEU A 885 -10.02 21.33 14.69
C LEU A 885 -8.88 22.35 14.77
N ASN A 886 -8.13 22.31 15.86
CA ASN A 886 -6.89 23.07 16.04
C ASN A 886 -5.69 22.22 15.63
N LEU A 887 -4.76 22.82 14.86
CA LEU A 887 -3.50 22.19 14.48
C LEU A 887 -2.35 22.77 15.31
N ALA A 888 -1.85 21.97 16.26
CA ALA A 888 -0.61 22.26 16.95
C ALA A 888 0.56 22.23 15.96
N SER A 889 1.45 23.22 16.06
CA SER A 889 2.64 23.29 15.22
C SER A 889 3.61 22.16 15.55
N LEU A 890 4.11 21.49 14.51
CA LEU A 890 5.21 20.54 14.67
C LEU A 890 6.45 21.28 15.20
N PRO A 891 7.22 20.69 16.12
CA PRO A 891 8.47 21.30 16.58
C PRO A 891 9.47 21.45 15.43
N THR A 892 10.38 22.41 15.58
CA THR A 892 11.62 22.38 14.79
C THR A 892 12.43 21.15 15.19
N ALA A 893 12.96 20.44 14.21
CA ALA A 893 13.84 19.29 14.40
C ALA A 893 15.04 19.42 13.46
N THR A 894 16.16 19.88 14.00
CA THR A 894 17.40 20.14 13.27
C THR A 894 18.60 19.70 14.10
N ILE A 895 19.60 19.12 13.45
CA ILE A 895 20.88 18.76 14.05
C ILE A 895 21.94 19.79 13.64
N THR A 896 22.64 20.34 14.62
CA THR A 896 23.85 21.13 14.43
C THR A 896 25.08 20.30 14.85
N PRO A 897 26.01 19.99 13.95
CA PRO A 897 27.26 19.33 14.31
C PRO A 897 28.20 20.30 15.05
N LEU A 898 28.62 19.93 16.25
CA LEU A 898 29.60 20.69 17.06
C LEU A 898 31.02 20.15 16.82
N GLY A 899 31.40 20.00 15.55
CA GLY A 899 32.67 19.43 15.12
C GLY A 899 32.62 18.96 13.66
N ASN A 900 33.71 18.36 13.17
CA ASN A 900 33.76 17.79 11.83
C ASN A 900 32.90 16.51 11.77
N LEU A 901 32.00 16.41 10.78
CA LEU A 901 31.21 15.19 10.54
C LEU A 901 32.06 14.03 10.03
N ASN A 902 33.23 14.31 9.46
CA ASN A 902 34.26 13.31 9.22
C ASN A 902 35.05 13.06 10.51
N ILE A 903 34.65 12.03 11.27
CA ILE A 903 35.21 11.69 12.58
C ILE A 903 36.59 11.00 12.51
N CYS A 904 37.25 10.99 11.34
CA CYS A 904 38.59 10.45 11.15
C CYS A 904 39.61 10.90 12.21
N GLN A 905 39.75 12.21 12.41
CA GLN A 905 40.82 12.77 13.26
C GLN A 905 40.42 12.87 14.74
N THR A 906 39.13 12.77 15.05
CA THR A 906 38.56 13.02 16.38
C THR A 906 37.93 11.77 17.02
N ASN A 907 37.76 10.69 16.25
CA ASN A 907 36.99 9.48 16.57
C ASN A 907 35.52 9.72 17.00
N SER A 908 35.05 10.97 17.02
CA SER A 908 33.69 11.34 17.41
C SER A 908 33.31 12.75 16.94
N VAL A 909 32.01 13.00 16.89
CA VAL A 909 31.41 14.34 16.74
C VAL A 909 30.22 14.47 17.66
N VAL A 910 30.06 15.61 18.34
CA VAL A 910 28.85 15.90 19.10
C VAL A 910 27.81 16.47 18.15
N LEU A 911 26.66 15.81 18.07
CA LEU A 911 25.47 16.27 17.37
C LEU A 911 24.54 16.95 18.39
N GLN A 912 24.10 18.17 18.10
CA GLN A 912 23.21 18.95 18.97
C GLN A 912 21.86 19.15 18.29
N ALA A 913 20.77 18.80 18.99
CA ALA A 913 19.42 19.17 18.58
C ALA A 913 19.12 20.64 18.91
N ASN A 914 18.18 21.26 18.21
CA ASN A 914 17.70 22.60 18.54
C ASN A 914 17.10 22.66 19.96
N SER A 915 17.41 23.74 20.69
CA SER A 915 16.86 23.99 22.02
C SER A 915 15.43 24.55 21.98
N GLY A 916 14.69 24.37 23.07
CA GLY A 916 13.37 24.96 23.27
C GLY A 916 12.74 24.50 24.59
N THR A 917 11.90 25.34 25.18
CA THR A 917 11.19 25.05 26.43
C THR A 917 10.22 23.88 26.23
N GLY A 918 10.30 22.85 27.07
CA GLY A 918 9.41 21.68 27.00
C GLY A 918 9.66 20.74 25.82
N LEU A 919 10.81 20.86 25.13
CA LEU A 919 11.21 19.88 24.11
C LEU A 919 11.86 18.65 24.77
N ARG A 920 11.44 17.45 24.31
CA ARG A 920 12.06 16.16 24.63
C ARG A 920 12.62 15.51 23.35
N TYR A 921 13.71 14.76 23.49
CA TYR A 921 14.48 14.23 22.36
C TYR A 921 14.54 12.71 22.40
N GLN A 922 14.68 12.08 21.23
CA GLN A 922 15.11 10.69 21.07
C GLN A 922 16.02 10.61 19.83
N TRP A 923 17.25 10.14 19.99
CA TRP A 923 18.19 10.00 18.89
C TRP A 923 18.04 8.65 18.17
N VAL A 924 18.23 8.68 16.86
CA VAL A 924 18.02 7.53 15.95
C VAL A 924 19.30 7.32 15.13
N LYS A 925 19.75 6.07 15.01
CA LYS A 925 20.85 5.67 14.12
C LYS A 925 20.27 4.89 12.94
N GLY A 926 20.38 5.43 11.73
CA GLY A 926 19.70 4.90 10.56
C GLY A 926 18.17 5.01 10.73
N ASN A 927 17.54 3.88 11.01
CA ASN A 927 16.10 3.76 11.28
C ASN A 927 15.79 3.18 12.69
N ALA A 928 16.79 2.93 13.53
CA ALA A 928 16.61 2.36 14.87
C ALA A 928 16.89 3.37 15.99
N ASP A 929 16.05 3.39 17.03
CA ASP A 929 16.25 4.23 18.21
C ASP A 929 17.50 3.84 18.99
N ILE A 930 18.27 4.86 19.40
CA ILE A 930 19.44 4.69 20.25
C ILE A 930 18.95 4.67 21.70
N SER A 931 18.89 3.48 22.30
CA SER A 931 18.41 3.30 23.68
C SER A 931 19.09 4.24 24.68
N GLY A 932 18.28 4.94 25.48
CA GLY A 932 18.73 5.92 26.48
C GLY A 932 19.21 7.27 25.93
N ALA A 933 19.28 7.48 24.61
CA ALA A 933 19.75 8.73 24.02
C ALA A 933 18.62 9.79 23.92
N THR A 934 18.24 10.35 25.07
CA THR A 934 17.13 11.33 25.19
C THR A 934 17.59 12.77 25.47
N GLY A 935 18.89 13.02 25.56
CA GLY A 935 19.46 14.36 25.76
C GLY A 935 19.48 15.22 24.50
N GLN A 936 19.55 16.55 24.65
CA GLN A 936 19.67 17.49 23.52
C GLN A 936 20.95 17.25 22.69
N ASN A 937 22.03 16.76 23.31
CA ASN A 937 23.29 16.45 22.65
C ASN A 937 23.52 14.93 22.61
N TYR A 938 24.08 14.43 21.52
CA TYR A 938 24.52 13.03 21.37
C TYR A 938 25.91 12.96 20.74
N THR A 939 26.81 12.18 21.34
CA THR A 939 28.18 11.98 20.82
C THR A 939 28.20 10.79 19.85
N ALA A 940 28.23 11.07 18.56
CA ALA A 940 28.35 10.05 17.52
C ALA A 940 29.80 9.57 17.40
N THR A 941 30.02 8.27 17.63
CA THR A 941 31.33 7.59 17.59
C THR A 941 31.45 6.53 16.49
N LYS A 942 30.38 6.33 15.71
CA LYS A 942 30.31 5.36 14.61
C LYS A 942 29.83 6.06 13.34
N THR A 943 30.20 5.52 12.18
CA THR A 943 29.62 5.93 10.91
C THR A 943 28.14 5.56 10.83
N ALA A 944 27.31 6.52 10.39
CA ALA A 944 25.90 6.37 10.01
C ALA A 944 25.25 7.72 9.72
N THR A 945 24.07 7.68 9.10
CA THR A 945 23.10 8.78 9.17
C THR A 945 22.42 8.79 10.55
N TYR A 946 22.56 9.89 11.28
CA TYR A 946 21.89 10.13 12.55
C TYR A 946 20.70 11.08 12.35
N LYS A 947 19.58 10.79 13.02
CA LYS A 947 18.40 11.66 13.08
C LYS A 947 18.08 11.91 14.56
N VAL A 948 17.35 12.99 14.87
CA VAL A 948 16.75 13.19 16.19
C VAL A 948 15.26 13.44 16.03
N MET A 949 14.44 12.67 16.77
CA MET A 949 13.04 12.98 16.97
C MET A 949 12.94 14.00 18.09
N VAL A 950 12.41 15.19 17.76
CA VAL A 950 12.11 16.25 18.72
C VAL A 950 10.60 16.25 18.95
N THR A 951 10.16 16.22 20.21
CA THR A 951 8.74 16.25 20.58
C THR A 951 8.47 17.43 21.52
N ASN A 952 7.38 18.16 21.29
CA ASN A 952 7.00 19.32 22.10
C ASN A 952 6.05 18.96 23.26
N SER A 953 5.69 19.97 24.07
CA SER A 953 4.75 19.85 25.19
C SER A 953 3.32 19.48 24.77
N SER A 954 2.95 19.68 23.51
CA SER A 954 1.68 19.21 22.92
C SER A 954 1.77 17.77 22.38
N ASN A 955 2.83 17.03 22.72
CA ASN A 955 3.16 15.68 22.22
C ASN A 955 3.35 15.57 20.70
N CYS A 956 3.37 16.67 19.95
CA CYS A 956 3.69 16.64 18.52
C CYS A 956 5.18 16.44 18.32
N SER A 957 5.54 15.41 17.55
CA SER A 957 6.91 15.07 17.21
C SER A 957 7.27 15.47 15.78
N LYS A 958 8.56 15.70 15.55
CA LYS A 958 9.16 15.80 14.22
C LYS A 958 10.54 15.18 14.23
N THR A 959 10.84 14.36 13.24
CA THR A 959 12.19 13.82 13.02
C THR A 959 13.00 14.80 12.17
N SER A 960 14.27 15.01 12.53
CA SER A 960 15.17 15.86 11.76
C SER A 960 15.52 15.28 10.39
N ALA A 961 16.03 16.12 9.50
CA ALA A 961 16.86 15.66 8.40
C ALA A 961 18.03 14.79 8.93
N GLY A 962 18.46 13.82 8.13
CA GLY A 962 19.56 12.93 8.49
C GLY A 962 20.92 13.62 8.35
N VAL A 963 21.75 13.52 9.38
CA VAL A 963 23.15 13.99 9.37
C VAL A 963 24.08 12.78 9.24
N LYS A 964 24.71 12.63 8.07
CA LYS A 964 25.65 11.53 7.78
C LYS A 964 27.00 11.81 8.45
N VAL A 965 27.29 11.08 9.52
CA VAL A 965 28.60 11.03 10.18
C VAL A 965 29.47 10.02 9.42
N THR A 966 30.63 10.47 8.95
CA THR A 966 31.52 9.72 8.06
C THR A 966 32.89 9.49 8.70
N LYS A 967 33.67 8.54 8.21
CA LYS A 967 35.09 8.37 8.53
C LYS A 967 35.83 8.14 7.20
N THR A 968 36.11 9.22 6.47
CA THR A 968 36.60 9.13 5.07
C THR A 968 38.11 8.99 4.94
N CYS A 969 38.84 9.00 6.05
CA CYS A 969 40.22 8.55 6.03
C CYS A 969 40.23 7.04 5.87
N ARG A 970 40.65 6.58 4.70
CA ARG A 970 41.02 5.18 4.47
C ARG A 970 42.12 4.82 5.49
N GLU A 971 41.90 3.80 6.29
CA GLU A 971 43.00 2.85 6.47
C GLU A 971 43.08 2.09 5.15
N HIS A 972 44.27 1.97 4.56
CA HIS A 972 44.45 1.27 3.29
C HIS A 972 44.45 -0.25 3.50
N SER A 973 43.37 -0.75 4.09
CA SER A 973 43.09 -2.17 4.29
C SER A 973 42.61 -2.79 2.98
N MET A 974 43.52 -2.94 2.02
CA MET A 974 43.42 -4.06 1.10
C MET A 974 43.38 -5.35 1.95
N PHE A 975 42.46 -6.27 1.64
CA PHE A 975 42.46 -7.59 2.26
C PHE A 975 43.66 -8.40 1.76
N LEU A 976 44.79 -8.20 2.41
CA LEU A 976 45.91 -9.12 2.45
C LEU A 976 45.80 -9.93 3.75
N PRO A 977 46.25 -11.20 3.79
CA PRO A 977 46.05 -12.08 4.95
C PRO A 977 46.72 -11.55 6.24
N ASN A 978 45.93 -10.80 7.02
CA ASN A 978 46.11 -10.36 8.41
C ASN A 978 47.47 -9.77 8.87
N SER A 979 48.43 -9.51 7.98
CA SER A 979 49.78 -9.07 8.39
C SER A 979 50.60 -8.28 7.36
N PHE A 980 50.28 -8.30 6.06
CA PHE A 980 50.92 -7.41 5.08
C PHE A 980 50.17 -6.09 4.95
N VAL A 981 50.87 -4.96 5.10
CA VAL A 981 50.28 -3.61 4.99
C VAL A 981 51.25 -2.70 4.22
N LEU A 982 50.92 -2.32 2.99
CA LEU A 982 51.73 -1.42 2.15
C LEU A 982 51.35 0.04 2.41
N SER A 983 52.15 0.75 3.19
CA SER A 983 51.94 2.15 3.58
C SER A 983 52.92 3.09 2.88
N ILE A 984 52.44 4.21 2.35
CA ILE A 984 53.29 5.15 1.58
C ILE A 984 53.13 6.56 2.15
N PHE A 985 54.24 7.17 2.60
CA PHE A 985 54.20 8.43 3.35
C PHE A 985 55.47 9.31 3.22
N PRO A 986 55.34 10.66 3.26
CA PRO A 986 54.08 11.40 3.09
C PRO A 986 53.50 11.15 1.69
N ASN A 987 52.28 11.65 1.41
CA ASN A 987 51.80 11.76 0.04
C ASN A 987 52.85 12.57 -0.76
N PRO A 988 53.44 12.01 -1.85
CA PRO A 988 54.71 12.50 -2.40
C PRO A 988 54.66 13.91 -3.02
N ALA A 989 55.02 14.91 -2.21
CA ALA A 989 55.44 16.21 -2.69
C ALA A 989 56.93 16.18 -3.10
N ASN A 990 57.30 16.84 -4.20
CA ASN A 990 58.69 16.92 -4.70
C ASN A 990 59.32 15.53 -4.98
N ASN A 991 58.53 14.60 -5.52
CA ASN A 991 58.91 13.23 -5.90
C ASN A 991 59.52 12.35 -4.78
N LYS A 992 59.31 12.70 -3.50
CA LYS A 992 59.92 12.02 -2.34
C LYS A 992 58.88 11.38 -1.45
N PHE A 993 59.04 10.08 -1.21
CA PHE A 993 58.15 9.29 -0.37
C PHE A 993 58.91 8.14 0.29
N THR A 994 58.31 7.60 1.35
CA THR A 994 58.74 6.37 2.01
C THR A 994 57.73 5.29 1.64
N VAL A 995 58.22 4.15 1.12
CA VAL A 995 57.43 2.92 1.00
C VAL A 995 57.75 2.08 2.23
N LYS A 996 56.77 1.87 3.10
CA LYS A 996 56.84 0.93 4.22
C LYS A 996 55.95 -0.27 3.91
N PHE A 997 56.41 -1.47 4.24
CA PHE A 997 55.51 -2.61 4.33
C PHE A 997 55.85 -3.51 5.51
N ASN A 998 54.81 -4.10 6.08
CA ASN A 998 54.91 -5.15 7.07
C ASN A 998 54.79 -6.52 6.40
N LEU A 999 55.30 -7.57 7.04
CA LEU A 999 55.29 -8.95 6.54
C LEU A 999 54.78 -9.95 7.59
N PRO A 1000 54.07 -11.01 7.16
CA PRO A 1000 53.82 -12.21 7.97
C PRO A 1000 55.14 -12.84 8.46
N GLU A 1001 55.18 -13.36 9.69
CA GLU A 1001 56.37 -14.06 10.22
C GLU A 1001 56.65 -15.37 9.46
N ASP A 1002 55.63 -16.01 8.89
CA ASP A 1002 55.76 -17.20 8.03
C ASP A 1002 56.46 -16.95 6.69
N LEU A 1003 56.50 -15.69 6.21
CA LEU A 1003 57.34 -15.29 5.07
C LEU A 1003 58.79 -14.97 5.46
N LEU A 1004 59.12 -15.01 6.77
CA LEU A 1004 60.46 -14.82 7.30
C LEU A 1004 61.15 -16.16 7.61
N LYS A 1005 61.69 -16.75 6.54
CA LYS A 1005 62.58 -17.94 6.45
C LYS A 1005 61.87 -19.28 6.27
N ALA A 1006 62.33 -20.00 5.24
CA ALA A 1006 62.77 -21.38 5.44
C ALA A 1006 64.30 -21.38 5.63
N ASN A 1007 64.80 -22.21 6.55
CA ASN A 1007 66.23 -22.59 6.71
C ASN A 1007 67.29 -21.49 6.97
N GLY A 1008 66.94 -20.21 7.04
CA GLY A 1008 67.82 -19.14 7.54
C GLY A 1008 68.56 -18.31 6.48
N ASP A 1009 68.30 -18.55 5.20
CA ASP A 1009 68.62 -17.58 4.14
C ASP A 1009 67.64 -16.40 4.16
N TYR A 1010 68.02 -15.30 3.51
CA TYR A 1010 67.19 -14.10 3.37
C TYR A 1010 66.12 -14.30 2.30
N THR A 1011 64.88 -13.87 2.56
CA THR A 1011 63.87 -13.75 1.52
C THR A 1011 64.26 -12.60 0.59
N LEU A 1012 64.48 -12.89 -0.70
CA LEU A 1012 64.74 -11.87 -1.72
C LEU A 1012 63.44 -11.22 -2.17
N ALA A 1013 63.47 -9.91 -2.36
CA ALA A 1013 62.35 -9.13 -2.83
C ALA A 1013 62.78 -8.00 -3.78
N THR A 1014 61.90 -7.60 -4.68
CA THR A 1014 62.10 -6.50 -5.63
C THR A 1014 61.02 -5.44 -5.41
N LEU A 1015 61.42 -4.21 -5.12
CA LEU A 1015 60.53 -3.04 -5.11
C LEU A 1015 60.54 -2.41 -6.50
N GLU A 1016 59.48 -2.65 -7.26
CA GLU A 1016 59.22 -2.00 -8.54
C GLU A 1016 58.32 -0.76 -8.36
N ILE A 1017 58.50 0.23 -9.23
CA ILE A 1017 57.50 1.27 -9.47
C ILE A 1017 57.28 1.40 -10.96
N ARG A 1018 56.02 1.29 -11.38
CA ARG A 1018 55.58 1.31 -12.77
C ARG A 1018 54.73 2.54 -13.05
N ASN A 1019 54.83 3.11 -14.24
CA ASN A 1019 53.90 4.15 -14.70
C ASN A 1019 52.55 3.53 -15.15
N ILE A 1020 51.55 4.36 -15.47
CA ILE A 1020 50.24 3.91 -15.97
C ILE A 1020 50.29 3.07 -17.26
N LEU A 1021 51.43 3.01 -17.97
CA LEU A 1021 51.65 2.17 -19.14
C LEU A 1021 52.31 0.82 -18.78
N GLY A 1022 52.40 0.50 -17.48
CA GLY A 1022 53.04 -0.73 -16.96
C GLY A 1022 54.58 -0.72 -17.02
N GLN A 1023 55.19 0.35 -17.53
CA GLN A 1023 56.64 0.45 -17.71
C GLN A 1023 57.33 0.69 -16.36
N ILE A 1024 58.32 -0.14 -16.02
CA ILE A 1024 59.15 0.02 -14.83
C ILE A 1024 59.96 1.32 -14.95
N ILE A 1025 59.78 2.25 -14.01
CA ILE A 1025 60.55 3.49 -13.89
C ILE A 1025 61.53 3.48 -12.70
N TYR A 1026 61.37 2.53 -11.79
CA TYR A 1026 62.24 2.25 -10.67
C TYR A 1026 62.19 0.76 -10.33
N ALA A 1027 63.33 0.17 -10.00
CA ALA A 1027 63.43 -1.17 -9.46
C ALA A 1027 64.58 -1.22 -8.45
N GLU A 1028 64.38 -1.86 -7.30
CA GLU A 1028 65.39 -2.11 -6.28
C GLU A 1028 65.23 -3.53 -5.71
N ASP A 1029 66.24 -4.38 -5.91
CA ASP A 1029 66.32 -5.69 -5.24
C ASP A 1029 66.89 -5.54 -3.82
N PHE A 1030 66.33 -6.27 -2.86
CA PHE A 1030 66.81 -6.27 -1.47
C PHE A 1030 66.50 -7.58 -0.73
N SER A 1031 67.32 -7.85 0.28
CA SER A 1031 67.08 -8.92 1.26
C SER A 1031 66.13 -8.45 2.34
N ILE A 1032 65.14 -9.27 2.69
CA ILE A 1032 64.29 -9.10 3.87
C ILE A 1032 64.91 -9.87 5.05
N ASN A 1033 64.99 -9.21 6.20
CA ASN A 1033 65.50 -9.75 7.47
C ASN A 1033 64.59 -9.45 8.68
N GLU A 1034 63.58 -8.58 8.52
CA GLU A 1034 62.75 -7.98 9.58
C GLU A 1034 61.26 -7.96 9.15
N THR A 1035 60.33 -7.94 10.12
CA THR A 1035 58.88 -7.90 9.87
C THR A 1035 58.36 -6.55 9.36
N GLU A 1036 59.15 -5.48 9.50
CA GLU A 1036 58.88 -4.16 8.95
C GLU A 1036 60.05 -3.74 8.05
N VAL A 1037 59.75 -3.36 6.81
CA VAL A 1037 60.74 -2.86 5.85
C VAL A 1037 60.37 -1.44 5.43
N VAL A 1038 61.35 -0.53 5.43
CA VAL A 1038 61.16 0.89 5.16
C VAL A 1038 62.15 1.38 4.10
N LYS A 1039 61.66 1.69 2.90
CA LYS A 1039 62.43 2.17 1.74
C LYS A 1039 62.14 3.65 1.49
N LYS A 1040 63.17 4.47 1.27
CA LYS A 1040 63.03 5.91 0.96
C LYS A 1040 63.34 6.16 -0.51
N ILE A 1041 62.33 6.58 -1.25
CA ILE A 1041 62.36 6.72 -2.70
C ILE A 1041 62.48 8.18 -3.10
N THR A 1042 63.21 8.44 -4.18
CA THR A 1042 63.18 9.71 -4.91
C THR A 1042 63.08 9.38 -6.38
N LEU A 1043 61.96 9.72 -7.01
CA LEU A 1043 61.75 9.46 -8.44
C LEU A 1043 62.21 10.65 -9.30
N ASN A 1044 62.83 10.34 -10.43
CA ASN A 1044 63.24 11.32 -11.44
C ASN A 1044 62.22 11.43 -12.59
N SER A 1045 60.99 10.94 -12.38
CA SER A 1045 59.86 11.06 -13.30
C SER A 1045 59.08 12.38 -13.07
N GLY A 1046 58.12 12.67 -13.95
CA GLY A 1046 57.19 13.79 -13.75
C GLY A 1046 56.10 13.50 -12.71
N GLU A 1047 55.14 14.43 -12.63
CA GLU A 1047 53.86 14.21 -11.95
C GLU A 1047 53.05 13.12 -12.66
N GLY A 1048 52.24 12.37 -11.91
CA GLY A 1048 51.41 11.30 -12.45
C GLY A 1048 51.03 10.22 -11.44
N MET A 1049 50.23 9.26 -11.91
CA MET A 1049 49.88 8.04 -11.16
C MET A 1049 50.94 6.95 -11.42
N TYR A 1050 51.31 6.25 -10.35
CA TYR A 1050 52.32 5.20 -10.34
C TYR A 1050 51.85 4.01 -9.53
N MET A 1051 52.14 2.81 -10.01
CA MET A 1051 51.88 1.56 -9.29
C MET A 1051 53.18 1.12 -8.61
N VAL A 1052 53.17 1.10 -7.27
CA VAL A 1052 54.29 0.61 -6.45
C VAL A 1052 54.01 -0.85 -6.14
N SER A 1053 54.93 -1.75 -6.52
CA SER A 1053 54.78 -3.19 -6.38
C SER A 1053 55.98 -3.79 -5.64
N VAL A 1054 55.73 -4.63 -4.64
CA VAL A 1054 56.76 -5.43 -3.97
C VAL A 1054 56.60 -6.88 -4.41
N LEU A 1055 57.60 -7.42 -5.09
CA LEU A 1055 57.65 -8.81 -5.54
C LEU A 1055 58.42 -9.62 -4.50
N ILE A 1056 57.83 -10.72 -4.01
CA ILE A 1056 58.43 -11.58 -2.96
C ILE A 1056 58.07 -13.03 -3.27
N ASN A 1057 59.06 -13.89 -3.51
CA ASN A 1057 58.84 -15.31 -3.83
C ASN A 1057 57.74 -15.52 -4.91
N ASN A 1058 57.86 -14.82 -6.05
CA ASN A 1058 56.86 -14.72 -7.15
C ASN A 1058 55.52 -14.03 -6.85
N ARG A 1059 55.17 -13.72 -5.59
CA ARG A 1059 53.93 -12.98 -5.25
C ARG A 1059 54.13 -11.47 -5.42
N ILE A 1060 53.10 -10.75 -5.87
CA ILE A 1060 53.16 -9.31 -6.14
C ILE A 1060 52.18 -8.54 -5.23
N TYR A 1061 52.71 -7.71 -4.34
CA TYR A 1061 51.94 -6.83 -3.44
C TYR A 1061 51.97 -5.40 -3.96
N SER A 1062 50.84 -4.86 -4.43
CA SER A 1062 50.80 -3.55 -5.12
C SER A 1062 49.92 -2.51 -4.44
N ALA A 1063 50.34 -1.25 -4.46
CA ALA A 1063 49.55 -0.08 -4.09
C ALA A 1063 49.72 1.05 -5.13
N GLN A 1064 48.68 1.84 -5.33
CA GLN A 1064 48.75 3.03 -6.20
C GLN A 1064 49.26 4.24 -5.43
N VAL A 1065 50.03 5.09 -6.11
CA VAL A 1065 50.57 6.36 -5.61
C VAL A 1065 50.29 7.43 -6.65
N ILE A 1066 49.77 8.58 -6.22
CA ILE A 1066 49.64 9.77 -7.06
C ILE A 1066 50.75 10.74 -6.64
N ILE A 1067 51.64 11.08 -7.57
CA ILE A 1067 52.66 12.12 -7.40
C ILE A 1067 52.14 13.40 -8.03
N ALA A 1068 51.85 14.39 -7.17
CA ALA A 1068 51.46 15.74 -7.54
C ALA A 1068 52.38 16.73 -6.80
N ASN A 1069 52.64 17.89 -7.41
CA ASN A 1069 53.44 18.97 -6.82
C ASN A 1069 52.63 19.91 -5.93
#